data_AF-A0A2N6L3G0-F1
#
_entry.id   AF-A0A2N6L3G0-F1
#
_cell.length_a   1.000
_cell.length_b   1.000
_cell.length_c   1.000
_cell.angle_alpha   90.00
_cell.angle_beta   90.00
_cell.angle_gamma   90.00
#
_symmetry.space_group_name_H-M   'P 1'
#
loop_
_entity.id
_entity.type
_entity.pdbx_description
1 polymer ?
#
loop_
_entity_poly.entity_id
_entity_poly.type
_entity_poly.pdbx_seq_one_letter_code
_entity_poly.pdbx_strand_id
1 'polypeptide(L)'
;MVSSTLVATLYVNPITGNNANAGSRLVPYKTLTRALKASKTGMIIQLAPGNYNTANGEIFPLIIPAGVMVVGNEATKGQGIIISGSGEYQSESFGLQNITLLLLDDASLMGVTVTNSITKGTGIWIEYGAPTLANSTLINCGREGLFVSGTAKPAILDNLFTENGASGLVMARNSKGEVLRNVVQKNAIGIAVSDFAAPLIANNKISENRTAIALSRDARPVLRQNVIEKNSQGGLLVNGNAIPDLGSTQDPAGNIFRSNSGFDVQNATSAKLVSAGNLLNPVGIKGLVELSATVEDTAKPISVNTSFADMTGHWAVAFVEALLSKGLISGFGDGTFKPEAPITRAQYAAMIAKTFELPLKNKFSKFTDIKSDFWAAAAIERAASMGFISGFPDGTFRPGQNLTKIQAIVSIVNGLQLSGGNPNVLTVYRDRAQIPSYAIDAMAIATQKLLVVNYPQTEILEPLRDITRAEVAALIYQALVTSGKQKPIISPYIVNPDADIASFTDLRGHWAEGFIRALVSMNLTRGFADGSYKPDQAMTRAQYAALVAAAFNPIPKRPAPEFTDVPKDFWAYKSIQQAAQGGFVAGFNDRTFRPQQNVQRLQVIVSLVNGLSLPAANTDVLSSFSDRNTISDYARTAVATATVQKIIVNYPDTKQIAPTREATRAEVAAMVYQALVAIGRSPKINSPYIVSPFAVGNE
;
A
#
# COMPACT_ATOMS: atom_id res chain seq x y z
N MET A 1 18.59 -33.41 22.22
CA MET A 1 19.36 -32.57 21.28
C MET A 1 19.19 -33.10 19.87
N VAL A 2 18.25 -32.57 19.08
CA VAL A 2 18.22 -32.82 17.62
C VAL A 2 17.58 -31.62 16.90
N SER A 3 18.40 -31.05 16.02
CA SER A 3 18.25 -30.03 14.97
C SER A 3 16.84 -29.67 14.45
N SER A 4 16.38 -28.47 14.78
CA SER A 4 15.52 -27.66 13.90
C SER A 4 16.40 -27.02 12.83
N THR A 5 16.14 -27.21 11.53
CA THR A 5 16.72 -26.31 10.52
C THR A 5 15.97 -24.98 10.58
N LEU A 6 16.37 -24.13 11.54
CA LEU A 6 16.01 -22.71 11.58
C LEU A 6 16.23 -22.11 10.19
N VAL A 7 15.34 -21.20 9.78
CA VAL A 7 15.69 -20.16 8.81
C VAL A 7 16.92 -19.46 9.38
N ALA A 8 18.10 -19.77 8.87
CA ALA A 8 19.32 -19.19 9.40
C ALA A 8 19.31 -17.70 9.02
N THR A 9 19.10 -16.85 10.02
CA THR A 9 19.20 -15.40 9.87
C THR A 9 20.61 -14.99 10.25
N LEU A 10 21.33 -14.40 9.31
CA LEU A 10 22.61 -13.77 9.55
C LEU A 10 22.38 -12.29 9.88
N TYR A 11 22.99 -11.82 10.95
CA TYR A 11 22.91 -10.41 11.34
C TYR A 11 24.21 -9.71 10.97
N VAL A 12 24.09 -8.52 10.39
CA VAL A 12 25.24 -7.71 9.98
C VAL A 12 25.13 -6.33 10.58
N ASN A 13 26.15 -5.91 11.32
CA ASN A 13 26.26 -4.58 11.87
C ASN A 13 27.65 -4.00 11.53
N PRO A 14 27.74 -2.95 10.69
CA PRO A 14 29.01 -2.42 10.21
C PRO A 14 29.77 -1.63 11.29
N ILE A 15 29.09 -1.24 12.36
CA ILE A 15 29.65 -0.46 13.48
C ILE A 15 30.21 -1.40 14.54
N THR A 16 29.41 -2.36 15.01
CA THR A 16 29.74 -3.20 16.17
C THR A 16 30.11 -4.65 15.81
N GLY A 17 29.93 -5.06 14.56
CA GLY A 17 30.21 -6.43 14.12
C GLY A 17 31.68 -6.74 13.90
N ASN A 18 32.01 -8.03 13.78
CA ASN A 18 33.33 -8.53 13.42
C ASN A 18 33.18 -9.71 12.43
N ASN A 19 34.01 -9.77 11.38
CA ASN A 19 33.91 -10.83 10.36
C ASN A 19 34.39 -12.21 10.82
N ALA A 20 35.08 -12.27 11.96
CA ALA A 20 35.39 -13.52 12.66
C ALA A 20 34.21 -14.06 13.49
N ASN A 21 33.13 -13.28 13.69
CA ASN A 21 31.99 -13.68 14.49
C ASN A 21 31.18 -14.81 13.83
N ALA A 22 30.22 -15.37 14.58
CA ALA A 22 29.31 -16.40 14.08
C ALA A 22 28.15 -15.85 13.22
N GLY A 23 27.93 -14.53 13.18
CA GLY A 23 26.84 -13.91 12.40
C GLY A 23 25.47 -13.99 13.07
N SER A 24 25.41 -14.24 14.39
CA SER A 24 24.17 -14.24 15.16
C SER A 24 23.75 -12.84 15.57
N ARG A 25 22.54 -12.67 16.11
CA ARG A 25 22.04 -11.38 16.58
C ARG A 25 22.92 -10.72 17.64
N LEU A 26 23.50 -11.51 18.54
CA LEU A 26 24.35 -11.02 19.64
C LEU A 26 25.79 -10.77 19.19
N VAL A 27 26.27 -11.55 18.22
CA VAL A 27 27.63 -11.44 17.66
C VAL A 27 27.54 -11.36 16.13
N PRO A 28 27.13 -10.20 15.59
CA PRO A 28 26.86 -10.05 14.16
C PRO A 28 28.16 -10.01 13.34
N TYR A 29 28.06 -10.35 12.06
CA TYR A 29 29.13 -10.05 11.11
C TYR A 29 29.32 -8.55 10.98
N LYS A 30 30.53 -8.12 10.62
CA LYS A 30 30.79 -6.71 10.33
C LYS A 30 30.27 -6.34 8.94
N THR A 31 30.56 -7.18 7.94
CA THR A 31 30.31 -6.84 6.53
C THR A 31 29.26 -7.73 5.89
N LEU A 32 28.51 -7.14 4.97
CA LEU A 32 27.57 -7.83 4.10
C LEU A 32 28.33 -8.79 3.17
N THR A 33 29.53 -8.43 2.72
CA THR A 33 30.45 -9.31 1.99
C THR A 33 30.66 -10.64 2.71
N ARG A 34 30.92 -10.59 4.03
CA ARG A 34 31.13 -11.80 4.83
C ARG A 34 29.84 -12.62 4.92
N ALA A 35 28.71 -11.95 5.13
CA ALA A 35 27.41 -12.60 5.25
C ALA A 35 26.97 -13.26 3.93
N LEU A 36 27.13 -12.58 2.79
CA LEU A 36 26.81 -13.13 1.46
C LEU A 36 27.67 -14.36 1.15
N LYS A 37 28.97 -14.34 1.46
CA LYS A 37 29.86 -15.52 1.32
C LYS A 37 29.45 -16.69 2.22
N ALA A 38 28.85 -16.41 3.38
CA ALA A 38 28.38 -17.44 4.31
C ALA A 38 26.96 -17.92 3.99
N SER A 39 26.22 -17.17 3.15
CA SER A 39 24.82 -17.41 2.88
C SER A 39 24.59 -18.65 2.02
N LYS A 40 23.44 -19.29 2.23
CA LYS A 40 22.92 -20.40 1.42
C LYS A 40 21.50 -20.05 0.99
N THR A 41 20.98 -20.74 -0.02
CA THR A 41 19.60 -20.59 -0.49
C THR A 41 18.61 -20.70 0.68
N GLY A 42 17.66 -19.77 0.77
CA GLY A 42 16.65 -19.70 1.82
C GLY A 42 17.08 -18.96 3.10
N MET A 43 18.26 -18.32 3.11
CA MET A 43 18.74 -17.52 4.25
C MET A 43 18.28 -16.07 4.20
N ILE A 44 18.13 -15.49 5.39
CA ILE A 44 17.86 -14.06 5.59
C ILE A 44 19.14 -13.39 6.08
N ILE A 45 19.47 -12.23 5.53
CA ILE A 45 20.52 -11.35 6.03
C ILE A 45 19.86 -10.08 6.54
N GLN A 46 19.83 -9.91 7.86
CA GLN A 46 19.30 -8.73 8.52
C GLN A 46 20.39 -7.68 8.72
N LEU A 47 20.19 -6.50 8.15
CA LEU A 47 21.08 -5.36 8.26
C LEU A 47 20.67 -4.46 9.43
N ALA A 48 21.67 -4.01 10.19
CA ALA A 48 21.53 -2.93 11.16
C ALA A 48 21.82 -1.57 10.49
N PRO A 49 21.36 -0.45 11.07
CA PRO A 49 21.75 0.88 10.63
C PRO A 49 23.28 1.05 10.57
N GLY A 50 23.75 1.66 9.50
CA GLY A 50 25.15 2.00 9.27
C GLY A 50 25.53 2.06 7.79
N ASN A 51 26.81 2.33 7.56
CA ASN A 51 27.38 2.43 6.23
C ASN A 51 28.08 1.12 5.85
N TYR A 52 27.66 0.52 4.75
CA TYR A 52 28.23 -0.68 4.16
C TYR A 52 29.02 -0.24 2.92
N ASN A 53 30.30 0.05 3.13
CA ASN A 53 31.21 0.57 2.11
C ASN A 53 32.61 -0.04 2.24
N THR A 54 33.51 0.28 1.30
CA THR A 54 34.89 -0.25 1.29
C THR A 54 35.67 0.15 2.54
N ALA A 55 35.47 1.35 3.08
CA ALA A 55 36.10 1.79 4.33
C ALA A 55 35.67 0.94 5.54
N ASN A 56 34.46 0.38 5.50
CA ASN A 56 33.96 -0.56 6.50
C ASN A 56 34.20 -2.04 6.15
N GLY A 57 34.96 -2.31 5.08
CA GLY A 57 35.44 -3.64 4.71
C GLY A 57 34.58 -4.39 3.69
N GLU A 58 33.63 -3.72 3.03
CA GLU A 58 32.90 -4.33 1.92
C GLU A 58 33.79 -4.49 0.67
N ILE A 59 33.54 -5.55 -0.09
CA ILE A 59 34.18 -5.84 -1.37
C ILE A 59 33.09 -5.82 -2.44
N PHE A 60 33.18 -4.87 -3.37
CA PHE A 60 32.22 -4.67 -4.44
C PHE A 60 32.68 -5.35 -5.75
N PRO A 61 31.76 -5.78 -6.62
CA PRO A 61 30.30 -5.69 -6.45
C PRO A 61 29.78 -6.70 -5.43
N LEU A 62 28.75 -6.31 -4.67
CA LEU A 62 28.09 -7.22 -3.74
C LEU A 62 27.09 -8.08 -4.53
N ILE A 63 27.28 -9.39 -4.53
CA ILE A 63 26.42 -10.32 -5.27
C ILE A 63 25.46 -10.99 -4.29
N ILE A 64 24.16 -10.76 -4.48
CA ILE A 64 23.10 -11.43 -3.70
C ILE A 64 22.72 -12.73 -4.42
N PRO A 65 23.04 -13.91 -3.84
CA PRO A 65 22.77 -15.19 -4.48
C PRO A 65 21.27 -15.53 -4.55
N ALA A 66 20.95 -16.49 -5.41
CA ALA A 66 19.60 -17.08 -5.52
C ALA A 66 19.05 -17.53 -4.15
N GLY A 67 17.79 -17.20 -3.90
CA GLY A 67 17.03 -17.52 -2.69
C GLY A 67 17.51 -16.83 -1.41
N VAL A 68 18.43 -15.87 -1.49
CA VAL A 68 18.88 -15.07 -0.34
C VAL A 68 18.05 -13.79 -0.26
N MET A 69 17.56 -13.49 0.95
CA MET A 69 16.82 -12.26 1.23
C MET A 69 17.65 -11.34 2.12
N VAL A 70 17.99 -10.15 1.63
CA VAL A 70 18.65 -9.09 2.38
C VAL A 70 17.60 -8.07 2.83
N VAL A 71 17.50 -7.86 4.13
CA VAL A 71 16.47 -7.02 4.76
C VAL A 71 17.13 -5.94 5.60
N GLY A 72 16.82 -4.68 5.30
CA GLY A 72 17.13 -3.54 6.15
C GLY A 72 15.88 -3.00 6.85
N ASN A 73 15.59 -1.72 6.69
CA ASN A 73 14.43 -1.04 7.25
C ASN A 73 13.46 -0.63 6.14
N GLU A 74 12.46 -1.48 5.90
CA GLU A 74 11.48 -1.28 4.84
C GLU A 74 10.57 -0.06 5.09
N ALA A 75 10.20 0.17 6.36
CA ALA A 75 9.30 1.27 6.74
C ALA A 75 9.86 2.64 6.37
N THR A 76 11.19 2.78 6.36
CA THR A 76 11.88 4.03 6.03
C THR A 76 12.54 4.01 4.65
N LYS A 77 12.27 2.99 3.83
CA LYS A 77 12.95 2.76 2.55
C LYS A 77 14.48 2.73 2.66
N GLY A 78 14.99 2.22 3.78
CA GLY A 78 16.40 2.07 4.06
C GLY A 78 17.13 3.33 4.54
N GLN A 79 16.41 4.33 5.05
CA GLN A 79 17.07 5.45 5.74
C GLN A 79 17.97 4.92 6.88
N GLY A 80 19.23 5.34 6.87
CA GLY A 80 20.24 4.92 7.84
C GLY A 80 20.91 3.57 7.56
N ILE A 81 20.56 2.86 6.48
CA ILE A 81 21.23 1.62 6.03
C ILE A 81 21.75 1.87 4.62
N ILE A 82 23.01 2.31 4.50
CA ILE A 82 23.56 2.83 3.24
C ILE A 82 24.59 1.85 2.70
N ILE A 83 24.32 1.26 1.54
CA ILE A 83 25.25 0.43 0.77
C ILE A 83 25.88 1.30 -0.32
N SER A 84 27.18 1.55 -0.20
CA SER A 84 27.90 2.51 -1.03
C SER A 84 29.22 1.95 -1.55
N GLY A 85 29.33 1.78 -2.85
CA GLY A 85 30.58 1.37 -3.50
C GLY A 85 30.39 0.96 -4.95
N SER A 86 31.48 0.55 -5.59
CA SER A 86 31.49 0.12 -6.99
C SER A 86 32.49 -1.00 -7.19
N GLY A 87 32.16 -1.94 -8.07
CA GLY A 87 33.10 -2.93 -8.58
C GLY A 87 32.76 -3.34 -10.01
N GLU A 88 33.74 -3.91 -10.68
CA GLU A 88 33.61 -4.35 -12.06
C GLU A 88 32.76 -5.61 -12.18
N TYR A 89 31.84 -5.61 -13.13
CA TYR A 89 30.98 -6.75 -13.47
C TYR A 89 30.96 -6.94 -14.99
N GLN A 90 31.29 -8.13 -15.44
CA GLN A 90 31.18 -8.51 -16.85
C GLN A 90 29.75 -8.94 -17.15
N SER A 91 28.93 -8.03 -17.67
CA SER A 91 27.58 -8.33 -18.15
C SER A 91 27.65 -9.10 -19.47
N GLU A 92 26.85 -10.16 -19.59
CA GLU A 92 26.74 -10.93 -20.83
C GLU A 92 26.08 -10.10 -21.95
N SER A 93 25.18 -9.19 -21.58
CA SER A 93 24.40 -8.38 -22.50
C SER A 93 24.96 -6.97 -22.75
N PHE A 94 25.83 -6.46 -21.89
CA PHE A 94 26.36 -5.09 -21.95
C PHE A 94 27.88 -4.96 -21.73
N GLY A 95 28.63 -6.06 -21.64
CA GLY A 95 30.07 -6.04 -21.43
C GLY A 95 30.46 -5.53 -20.04
N LEU A 96 31.64 -4.95 -19.91
CA LEU A 96 32.17 -4.50 -18.61
C LEU A 96 31.36 -3.31 -18.05
N GLN A 97 30.84 -3.47 -16.84
CA GLN A 97 30.03 -2.49 -16.11
C GLN A 97 30.60 -2.23 -14.71
N ASN A 98 30.27 -1.09 -14.13
CA ASN A 98 30.61 -0.74 -12.75
C ASN A 98 29.34 -0.68 -11.91
N ILE A 99 29.19 -1.60 -10.96
CA ILE A 99 27.93 -1.80 -10.21
C ILE A 99 28.20 -1.87 -8.69
N THR A 100 27.22 -1.47 -7.87
CA THR A 100 27.27 -1.71 -6.41
C THR A 100 26.77 -3.12 -6.08
N LEU A 101 25.61 -3.50 -6.63
CA LEU A 101 24.94 -4.75 -6.30
C LEU A 101 24.52 -5.52 -7.56
N LEU A 102 24.62 -6.85 -7.50
CA LEU A 102 24.06 -7.78 -8.48
C LEU A 102 23.04 -8.68 -7.77
N LEU A 103 21.79 -8.73 -8.26
CA LEU A 103 20.78 -9.66 -7.76
C LEU A 103 20.66 -10.84 -8.74
N LEU A 104 20.77 -12.06 -8.22
CA LEU A 104 20.69 -13.30 -9.00
C LEU A 104 19.35 -14.01 -8.79
N ASP A 105 18.82 -14.57 -9.87
CA ASP A 105 17.63 -15.46 -9.88
C ASP A 105 16.43 -14.93 -9.09
N ASP A 106 16.13 -15.50 -7.93
CA ASP A 106 15.01 -15.15 -7.04
C ASP A 106 15.47 -14.40 -5.77
N ALA A 107 16.66 -13.80 -5.80
CA ALA A 107 17.17 -12.96 -4.72
C ALA A 107 16.21 -11.82 -4.35
N SER A 108 16.20 -11.45 -3.07
CA SER A 108 15.37 -10.37 -2.56
C SER A 108 16.20 -9.32 -1.82
N LEU A 109 15.99 -8.05 -2.13
CA LEU A 109 16.60 -6.92 -1.45
C LEU A 109 15.52 -5.92 -1.04
N MET A 110 15.47 -5.61 0.25
CA MET A 110 14.46 -4.68 0.76
C MET A 110 14.96 -3.82 1.91
N GLY A 111 14.48 -2.58 2.00
CA GLY A 111 14.76 -1.70 3.13
C GLY A 111 16.18 -1.13 3.17
N VAL A 112 16.82 -0.86 2.03
CA VAL A 112 18.19 -0.33 1.98
C VAL A 112 18.29 0.94 1.14
N THR A 113 19.30 1.77 1.42
CA THR A 113 19.74 2.84 0.53
C THR A 113 20.95 2.37 -0.27
N VAL A 114 20.95 2.49 -1.60
CA VAL A 114 22.05 2.10 -2.48
C VAL A 114 22.57 3.32 -3.25
N THR A 115 23.89 3.47 -3.31
CA THR A 115 24.57 4.54 -4.04
C THR A 115 25.83 4.03 -4.76
N ASN A 116 26.08 4.58 -5.95
CA ASN A 116 27.30 4.37 -6.74
C ASN A 116 27.78 5.68 -7.38
N SER A 117 28.45 6.53 -6.61
CA SER A 117 28.77 7.89 -7.06
C SER A 117 29.90 8.00 -8.09
N ILE A 118 30.52 6.90 -8.53
CA ILE A 118 31.55 6.97 -9.56
C ILE A 118 30.95 7.30 -10.92
N THR A 119 31.72 7.94 -11.80
CA THR A 119 31.28 8.18 -13.18
C THR A 119 30.88 6.87 -13.86
N LYS A 120 29.68 6.83 -14.46
CA LYS A 120 29.07 5.62 -15.05
C LYS A 120 28.76 4.50 -14.04
N GLY A 121 28.80 4.78 -12.74
CA GLY A 121 28.44 3.85 -11.67
C GLY A 121 26.94 3.56 -11.63
N THR A 122 26.60 2.28 -11.67
CA THR A 122 25.22 1.78 -11.54
C THR A 122 24.99 1.30 -10.11
N GLY A 123 23.85 1.61 -9.51
CA GLY A 123 23.53 1.08 -8.17
C GLY A 123 23.35 -0.43 -8.21
N ILE A 124 22.27 -0.89 -8.84
CA ILE A 124 21.89 -2.30 -8.89
C ILE A 124 21.83 -2.79 -10.33
N TRP A 125 22.33 -4.01 -10.56
CA TRP A 125 22.23 -4.73 -11.82
C TRP A 125 21.39 -6.00 -11.67
N ILE A 126 20.52 -6.27 -12.64
CA ILE A 126 19.71 -7.49 -12.74
C ILE A 126 19.73 -7.97 -14.19
N GLU A 127 20.13 -9.22 -14.43
CA GLU A 127 20.26 -9.75 -15.79
C GLU A 127 19.35 -10.96 -16.07
N TYR A 128 19.06 -11.76 -15.05
CA TYR A 128 18.26 -12.97 -15.15
C TYR A 128 17.31 -13.14 -13.97
N GLY A 129 16.41 -14.14 -14.06
CA GLY A 129 15.54 -14.53 -12.96
C GLY A 129 14.34 -13.62 -12.74
N ALA A 130 13.79 -13.68 -11.53
CA ALA A 130 12.68 -12.86 -11.07
C ALA A 130 12.94 -12.34 -9.65
N PRO A 131 14.01 -11.56 -9.43
CA PRO A 131 14.36 -11.09 -8.10
C PRO A 131 13.39 -9.98 -7.65
N THR A 132 13.33 -9.75 -6.34
CA THR A 132 12.51 -8.70 -5.75
C THR A 132 13.39 -7.57 -5.22
N LEU A 133 13.11 -6.34 -5.67
CA LEU A 133 13.64 -5.11 -5.09
C LEU A 133 12.47 -4.32 -4.53
N ALA A 134 12.38 -4.22 -3.20
CA ALA A 134 11.26 -3.56 -2.55
C ALA A 134 11.70 -2.52 -1.53
N ASN A 135 10.86 -1.51 -1.28
CA ASN A 135 11.00 -0.61 -0.13
C ASN A 135 12.44 -0.07 0.05
N SER A 136 13.11 0.33 -1.02
CA SER A 136 14.51 0.75 -1.00
C SER A 136 14.70 2.11 -1.65
N THR A 137 15.81 2.78 -1.36
CA THR A 137 16.18 4.07 -1.95
C THR A 137 17.42 3.88 -2.83
N LEU A 138 17.36 4.32 -4.08
CA LEU A 138 18.46 4.30 -5.02
C LEU A 138 18.79 5.74 -5.41
N ILE A 139 19.94 6.21 -4.93
CA ILE A 139 20.27 7.64 -4.90
C ILE A 139 21.73 7.88 -5.25
N ASN A 140 22.01 9.01 -5.91
CA ASN A 140 23.37 9.49 -6.19
C ASN A 140 24.24 8.48 -6.96
N CYS A 141 23.64 7.66 -7.83
CA CYS A 141 24.41 6.82 -8.75
C CYS A 141 24.89 7.65 -9.95
N GLY A 142 26.14 7.47 -10.38
CA GLY A 142 26.73 8.25 -11.47
C GLY A 142 26.17 7.92 -12.85
N ARG A 143 25.35 6.86 -12.99
CA ARG A 143 24.55 6.57 -14.18
C ARG A 143 23.10 6.29 -13.84
N GLU A 144 22.76 5.08 -13.42
CA GLU A 144 21.39 4.75 -13.01
C GLU A 144 21.32 4.07 -11.67
N GLY A 145 20.19 4.25 -10.99
CA GLY A 145 19.91 3.55 -9.74
C GLY A 145 19.83 2.05 -9.98
N LEU A 146 18.99 1.62 -10.93
CA LEU A 146 18.82 0.22 -11.29
C LEU A 146 18.86 0.02 -12.80
N PHE A 147 19.61 -0.99 -13.25
CA PHE A 147 19.64 -1.46 -14.63
C PHE A 147 19.18 -2.92 -14.71
N VAL A 148 18.14 -3.17 -15.50
CA VAL A 148 17.59 -4.50 -15.77
C VAL A 148 17.83 -4.87 -17.24
N SER A 149 18.36 -6.07 -17.47
CA SER A 149 18.76 -6.56 -18.78
C SER A 149 18.37 -8.03 -18.99
N GLY A 150 18.93 -8.65 -20.03
CA GLY A 150 18.80 -10.07 -20.34
C GLY A 150 17.35 -10.49 -20.52
N THR A 151 16.95 -11.50 -19.77
CA THR A 151 15.58 -12.06 -19.75
C THR A 151 14.91 -11.92 -18.38
N ALA A 152 15.47 -11.07 -17.52
CA ALA A 152 14.99 -10.86 -16.16
C ALA A 152 13.51 -10.43 -16.11
N LYS A 153 12.83 -10.83 -15.04
CA LYS A 153 11.44 -10.53 -14.72
C LYS A 153 11.27 -10.04 -13.27
N PRO A 154 11.99 -8.98 -12.85
CA PRO A 154 11.99 -8.58 -11.45
C PRO A 154 10.65 -7.97 -11.02
N ALA A 155 10.39 -8.04 -9.72
CA ALA A 155 9.39 -7.23 -9.04
C ALA A 155 10.08 -6.02 -8.40
N ILE A 156 9.80 -4.81 -8.91
CA ILE A 156 10.39 -3.55 -8.46
C ILE A 156 9.28 -2.73 -7.79
N LEU A 157 9.22 -2.80 -6.46
CA LEU A 157 8.05 -2.42 -5.68
C LEU A 157 8.37 -1.31 -4.68
N ASP A 158 7.59 -0.24 -4.66
CA ASP A 158 7.61 0.73 -3.56
C ASP A 158 9.02 1.34 -3.29
N ASN A 159 9.84 1.52 -4.31
CA ASN A 159 11.18 2.12 -4.17
C ASN A 159 11.18 3.63 -4.42
N LEU A 160 12.24 4.31 -3.97
CA LEU A 160 12.54 5.69 -4.31
C LEU A 160 13.79 5.73 -5.20
N PHE A 161 13.67 6.24 -6.42
CA PHE A 161 14.79 6.50 -7.32
C PHE A 161 14.98 8.00 -7.45
N THR A 162 16.10 8.55 -6.94
CA THR A 162 16.29 10.00 -6.93
C THR A 162 17.72 10.43 -7.18
N GLU A 163 17.92 11.56 -7.86
CA GLU A 163 19.23 12.20 -8.00
C GLU A 163 20.32 11.31 -8.64
N ASN A 164 19.94 10.45 -9.60
CA ASN A 164 20.89 9.66 -10.38
C ASN A 164 21.30 10.37 -11.67
N GLY A 165 22.57 10.21 -12.08
CA GLY A 165 23.22 11.02 -13.11
C GLY A 165 22.62 10.89 -14.52
N ALA A 166 22.04 9.74 -14.85
CA ALA A 166 21.38 9.47 -16.13
C ALA A 166 19.92 9.06 -15.95
N SER A 167 19.65 7.88 -15.35
CA SER A 167 18.28 7.37 -15.20
C SER A 167 17.95 6.93 -13.78
N GLY A 168 16.69 7.01 -13.35
CA GLY A 168 16.28 6.32 -12.13
C GLY A 168 16.33 4.80 -12.31
N LEU A 169 15.64 4.33 -13.36
CA LEU A 169 15.50 2.92 -13.73
C LEU A 169 15.74 2.74 -15.24
N VAL A 170 16.45 1.67 -15.62
CA VAL A 170 16.57 1.22 -17.01
C VAL A 170 16.10 -0.23 -17.15
N MET A 171 15.29 -0.53 -18.17
CA MET A 171 14.94 -1.88 -18.59
C MET A 171 15.26 -2.08 -20.08
N ALA A 172 16.11 -3.05 -20.40
CA ALA A 172 16.61 -3.29 -21.76
C ALA A 172 16.58 -4.78 -22.14
N ARG A 173 17.07 -5.10 -23.34
CA ARG A 173 17.07 -6.45 -23.93
C ARG A 173 15.67 -7.06 -23.94
N ASN A 174 15.51 -8.29 -23.45
CA ASN A 174 14.25 -9.02 -23.40
C ASN A 174 13.64 -9.00 -21.98
N SER A 175 14.07 -8.06 -21.14
CA SER A 175 13.57 -7.96 -19.77
C SER A 175 12.06 -7.69 -19.76
N LYS A 176 11.39 -8.35 -18.83
CA LYS A 176 9.98 -8.17 -18.51
C LYS A 176 9.90 -7.94 -17.00
N GLY A 177 8.71 -7.98 -16.40
CA GLY A 177 8.54 -7.78 -14.96
C GLY A 177 7.73 -6.54 -14.65
N GLU A 178 7.74 -6.18 -13.37
CA GLU A 178 6.78 -5.24 -12.81
C GLU A 178 7.50 -4.09 -12.12
N VAL A 179 7.12 -2.87 -12.47
CA VAL A 179 7.58 -1.62 -11.84
C VAL A 179 6.35 -0.98 -11.21
N LEU A 180 6.15 -1.23 -9.92
CA LEU A 180 4.91 -0.87 -9.22
C LEU A 180 5.14 0.05 -8.03
N ARG A 181 4.32 1.11 -7.92
CA ARG A 181 4.27 2.01 -6.75
C ARG A 181 5.59 2.68 -6.37
N ASN A 182 6.51 2.82 -7.32
CA ASN A 182 7.77 3.51 -7.11
C ASN A 182 7.60 5.02 -7.23
N VAL A 183 8.46 5.76 -6.53
CA VAL A 183 8.66 7.20 -6.71
C VAL A 183 9.96 7.40 -7.47
N VAL A 184 9.91 8.05 -8.63
CA VAL A 184 11.05 8.28 -9.50
C VAL A 184 11.17 9.77 -9.76
N GLN A 185 12.18 10.43 -9.19
CA GLN A 185 12.26 11.88 -9.24
C GLN A 185 13.67 12.45 -9.37
N LYS A 186 13.80 13.67 -9.91
CA LYS A 186 15.09 14.37 -10.00
C LYS A 186 16.19 13.60 -10.74
N ASN A 187 15.82 12.80 -11.74
CA ASN A 187 16.76 12.13 -12.64
C ASN A 187 16.73 12.78 -14.03
N ALA A 188 17.78 12.56 -14.82
CA ALA A 188 17.80 13.02 -16.21
C ALA A 188 16.74 12.31 -17.08
N ILE A 189 16.51 11.02 -16.82
CA ILE A 189 15.38 10.22 -17.31
C ILE A 189 14.80 9.47 -16.09
N GLY A 190 13.49 9.48 -15.88
CA GLY A 190 12.91 8.71 -14.79
C GLY A 190 13.06 7.20 -15.04
N ILE A 191 12.34 6.70 -16.04
CA ILE A 191 12.35 5.30 -16.48
C ILE A 191 12.74 5.24 -17.96
N ALA A 192 13.79 4.52 -18.30
CA ALA A 192 14.17 4.23 -19.68
C ALA A 192 13.82 2.77 -20.03
N VAL A 193 13.15 2.55 -21.16
CA VAL A 193 12.87 1.21 -21.69
C VAL A 193 13.40 1.10 -23.12
N SER A 194 14.14 0.04 -23.42
CA SER A 194 14.81 -0.14 -24.71
C SER A 194 14.79 -1.59 -25.20
N ASP A 195 15.35 -1.80 -26.40
CA ASP A 195 15.37 -3.08 -27.12
C ASP A 195 13.98 -3.71 -27.20
N PHE A 196 13.78 -4.94 -26.70
CA PHE A 196 12.51 -5.68 -26.71
C PHE A 196 11.86 -5.72 -25.32
N ALA A 197 12.28 -4.84 -24.41
CA ALA A 197 11.81 -4.87 -23.04
C ALA A 197 10.31 -4.52 -23.00
N ALA A 198 9.57 -5.29 -22.21
CA ALA A 198 8.11 -5.21 -22.12
C ALA A 198 7.62 -5.30 -20.66
N PRO A 199 8.01 -4.35 -19.79
CA PRO A 199 7.55 -4.33 -18.42
C PRO A 199 6.12 -3.80 -18.27
N LEU A 200 5.45 -4.21 -17.19
CA LEU A 200 4.31 -3.50 -16.63
C LEU A 200 4.83 -2.36 -15.76
N ILE A 201 4.53 -1.11 -16.15
CA ILE A 201 4.84 0.09 -15.37
C ILE A 201 3.52 0.61 -14.85
N ALA A 202 3.25 0.41 -13.55
CA ALA A 202 1.97 0.82 -13.00
C ALA A 202 2.01 1.46 -11.61
N ASN A 203 1.08 2.38 -11.35
CA ASN A 203 0.91 3.05 -10.06
C ASN A 203 2.15 3.81 -9.57
N ASN A 204 3.08 4.18 -10.46
CA ASN A 204 4.27 4.92 -10.08
C ASN A 204 3.99 6.43 -10.05
N LYS A 205 4.76 7.16 -9.23
CA LYS A 205 4.86 8.61 -9.29
C LYS A 205 6.20 8.98 -9.93
N ILE A 206 6.16 9.63 -11.09
CA ILE A 206 7.35 9.98 -11.87
C ILE A 206 7.36 11.50 -12.05
N SER A 207 8.14 12.20 -11.23
CA SER A 207 8.06 13.66 -11.13
C SER A 207 9.40 14.36 -11.05
N GLU A 208 9.48 15.61 -11.50
CA GLU A 208 10.71 16.42 -11.39
C GLU A 208 11.93 15.79 -12.08
N ASN A 209 11.72 14.86 -13.03
CA ASN A 209 12.79 14.41 -13.91
C ASN A 209 12.90 15.38 -15.09
N ARG A 210 13.95 15.27 -15.90
CA ARG A 210 13.95 15.94 -17.19
C ARG A 210 12.93 15.29 -18.13
N THR A 211 13.08 14.01 -18.44
CA THR A 211 12.02 13.21 -19.10
C THR A 211 11.52 12.13 -18.14
N ALA A 212 10.22 11.95 -17.96
CA ALA A 212 9.69 10.94 -17.04
C ALA A 212 9.92 9.51 -17.56
N ILE A 213 9.44 9.20 -18.76
CA ILE A 213 9.60 7.89 -19.39
C ILE A 213 10.15 8.07 -20.80
N ALA A 214 11.23 7.37 -21.12
CA ALA A 214 11.81 7.36 -22.46
C ALA A 214 11.84 5.95 -23.04
N LEU A 215 11.17 5.75 -24.17
CA LEU A 215 11.11 4.49 -24.89
C LEU A 215 11.95 4.57 -26.16
N SER A 216 12.65 3.49 -26.49
CA SER A 216 13.52 3.42 -27.66
C SER A 216 13.55 2.01 -28.26
N ARG A 217 14.06 1.92 -29.50
CA ARG A 217 14.16 0.65 -30.25
C ARG A 217 12.79 -0.03 -30.33
N ASP A 218 12.65 -1.29 -29.98
CA ASP A 218 11.42 -2.08 -30.14
C ASP A 218 10.66 -2.27 -28.82
N ALA A 219 10.81 -1.33 -27.86
CA ALA A 219 10.23 -1.47 -26.53
C ALA A 219 8.70 -1.57 -26.59
N ARG A 220 8.10 -2.40 -25.72
CA ARG A 220 6.65 -2.67 -25.65
C ARG A 220 6.12 -2.65 -24.21
N PRO A 221 6.35 -1.58 -23.42
CA PRO A 221 5.85 -1.55 -22.05
C PRO A 221 4.32 -1.37 -22.00
N VAL A 222 3.73 -1.83 -20.91
CA VAL A 222 2.32 -1.56 -20.58
C VAL A 222 2.28 -0.51 -19.47
N LEU A 223 1.64 0.64 -19.72
CA LEU A 223 1.57 1.74 -18.76
C LEU A 223 0.17 1.82 -18.18
N ARG A 224 0.03 1.70 -16.85
CA ARG A 224 -1.26 1.82 -16.16
C ARG A 224 -1.17 2.72 -14.92
N GLN A 225 -2.11 3.65 -14.74
CA GLN A 225 -2.31 4.38 -13.48
C GLN A 225 -1.05 5.12 -12.94
N ASN A 226 -0.13 5.52 -13.82
CA ASN A 226 1.05 6.29 -13.40
C ASN A 226 0.70 7.77 -13.30
N VAL A 227 1.31 8.47 -12.35
CA VAL A 227 1.25 9.94 -12.23
C VAL A 227 2.58 10.51 -12.71
N ILE A 228 2.53 11.22 -13.84
CA ILE A 228 3.69 11.77 -14.55
C ILE A 228 3.58 13.29 -14.54
N GLU A 229 4.30 13.93 -13.61
CA GLU A 229 4.10 15.36 -13.34
C GLU A 229 5.37 16.17 -13.17
N LYS A 230 5.32 17.46 -13.55
CA LYS A 230 6.41 18.42 -13.27
C LYS A 230 7.77 18.02 -13.87
N ASN A 231 7.78 17.31 -15.00
CA ASN A 231 9.02 16.96 -15.68
C ASN A 231 9.46 18.09 -16.63
N SER A 232 10.74 18.47 -16.56
CA SER A 232 11.23 19.73 -17.15
C SER A 232 11.36 19.72 -18.67
N GLN A 233 11.45 18.55 -19.29
CA GLN A 233 11.37 18.35 -20.74
C GLN A 233 10.04 17.74 -21.15
N GLY A 234 9.61 16.64 -20.52
CA GLY A 234 8.32 16.03 -20.86
C GLY A 234 7.99 14.72 -20.13
N GLY A 235 6.78 14.25 -20.36
CA GLY A 235 6.24 13.01 -19.78
C GLY A 235 6.78 11.76 -20.45
N LEU A 236 6.10 11.28 -21.49
CA LEU A 236 6.43 10.08 -22.24
C LEU A 236 7.04 10.42 -23.60
N LEU A 237 8.30 10.07 -23.80
CA LEU A 237 8.99 10.15 -25.09
C LEU A 237 9.05 8.77 -25.73
N VAL A 238 8.51 8.62 -26.94
CA VAL A 238 8.49 7.35 -27.69
C VAL A 238 9.32 7.49 -28.96
N ASN A 239 10.46 6.79 -29.02
CA ASN A 239 11.41 6.85 -30.13
C ASN A 239 11.66 5.47 -30.75
N GLY A 240 12.30 5.45 -31.93
CA GLY A 240 12.61 4.23 -32.67
C GLY A 240 11.35 3.56 -33.19
N ASN A 241 11.19 2.28 -32.89
CA ASN A 241 10.02 1.47 -33.25
C ASN A 241 9.18 1.13 -32.01
N ALA A 242 9.30 1.89 -30.91
CA ALA A 242 8.67 1.56 -29.64
C ALA A 242 7.14 1.74 -29.74
N ILE A 243 6.39 0.83 -29.12
CA ILE A 243 4.93 0.84 -29.11
C ILE A 243 4.48 0.55 -27.68
N PRO A 244 4.31 1.58 -26.84
CA PRO A 244 3.70 1.40 -25.52
C PRO A 244 2.22 1.06 -25.66
N ASP A 245 1.74 0.21 -24.76
CA ASP A 245 0.31 0.08 -24.51
C ASP A 245 -0.13 1.20 -23.57
N LEU A 246 -0.87 2.16 -24.14
CA LEU A 246 -1.52 3.29 -23.47
C LEU A 246 -3.04 3.08 -23.36
N GLY A 247 -3.49 1.83 -23.34
CA GLY A 247 -4.88 1.45 -23.12
C GLY A 247 -5.68 1.26 -24.40
N SER A 248 -6.87 0.70 -24.21
CA SER A 248 -7.90 0.54 -25.23
C SER A 248 -9.28 0.94 -24.69
N THR A 249 -10.31 0.91 -25.53
CA THR A 249 -11.69 1.19 -25.09
C THR A 249 -12.24 0.19 -24.08
N GLN A 250 -11.69 -1.04 -24.03
CA GLN A 250 -12.08 -2.10 -23.08
C GLN A 250 -11.13 -2.22 -21.88
N ASP A 251 -9.92 -1.65 -21.99
CA ASP A 251 -8.90 -1.65 -20.94
C ASP A 251 -8.26 -0.24 -20.87
N PRO A 252 -8.95 0.73 -20.24
CA PRO A 252 -8.45 2.09 -20.09
C PRO A 252 -7.19 2.14 -19.24
N ALA A 253 -6.20 2.92 -19.67
CA ALA A 253 -4.90 2.89 -19.03
C ALA A 253 -4.78 3.73 -17.74
N GLY A 254 -5.56 4.81 -17.60
CA GLY A 254 -5.62 5.58 -16.35
C GLY A 254 -4.35 6.36 -16.00
N ASN A 255 -3.41 6.57 -16.93
CA ASN A 255 -2.22 7.38 -16.64
C ASN A 255 -2.57 8.86 -16.62
N ILE A 256 -1.94 9.61 -15.72
CA ILE A 256 -2.16 11.04 -15.53
C ILE A 256 -0.88 11.78 -15.85
N PHE A 257 -0.95 12.67 -16.85
CA PHE A 257 0.11 13.58 -17.21
C PHE A 257 -0.34 14.99 -16.88
N ARG A 258 0.45 15.73 -16.09
CA ARG A 258 0.13 17.11 -15.75
C ARG A 258 1.36 17.95 -15.48
N SER A 259 1.31 19.23 -15.81
CA SER A 259 2.37 20.19 -15.51
C SER A 259 3.75 19.79 -16.04
N ASN A 260 3.82 19.04 -17.15
CA ASN A 260 5.08 18.77 -17.86
C ASN A 260 5.36 19.93 -18.82
N SER A 261 6.60 20.44 -18.85
CA SER A 261 6.87 21.72 -19.51
C SER A 261 6.84 21.66 -21.04
N GLY A 262 7.30 20.57 -21.67
CA GLY A 262 7.45 20.48 -23.12
C GLY A 262 6.46 19.56 -23.84
N PHE A 263 6.07 18.44 -23.24
CA PHE A 263 5.06 17.51 -23.77
C PHE A 263 4.58 16.57 -22.66
N ASP A 264 3.34 16.10 -22.78
CA ASP A 264 2.84 14.96 -22.01
C ASP A 264 3.20 13.66 -22.73
N VAL A 265 2.95 13.59 -24.04
CA VAL A 265 3.38 12.47 -24.89
C VAL A 265 4.01 13.03 -26.17
N GLN A 266 5.23 12.63 -26.45
CA GLN A 266 5.89 12.87 -27.73
C GLN A 266 6.17 11.54 -28.42
N ASN A 267 5.39 11.24 -29.45
CA ASN A 267 5.61 10.13 -30.36
C ASN A 267 6.50 10.57 -31.53
N ALA A 268 7.78 10.20 -31.50
CA ALA A 268 8.71 10.43 -32.61
C ALA A 268 8.83 9.21 -33.55
N THR A 269 7.95 8.21 -33.41
CA THR A 269 7.89 7.05 -34.29
C THR A 269 6.95 7.30 -35.47
N SER A 270 7.02 6.45 -36.50
CA SER A 270 6.04 6.44 -37.60
C SER A 270 4.74 5.71 -37.25
N ALA A 271 4.70 4.93 -36.16
CA ALA A 271 3.53 4.19 -35.74
C ALA A 271 2.53 5.13 -35.04
N LYS A 272 1.24 4.98 -35.37
CA LYS A 272 0.17 5.68 -34.64
C LYS A 272 -0.02 5.02 -33.27
N LEU A 273 0.09 5.79 -32.20
CA LEU A 273 -0.21 5.32 -30.84
C LEU A 273 -1.68 5.59 -30.52
N VAL A 274 -2.34 4.63 -29.86
CA VAL A 274 -3.68 4.82 -29.32
C VAL A 274 -3.55 5.08 -27.82
N SER A 275 -4.17 6.15 -27.34
CA SER A 275 -4.26 6.48 -25.92
C SER A 275 -5.71 6.44 -25.49
N ALA A 276 -6.06 5.52 -24.58
CA ALA A 276 -7.41 5.36 -24.07
C ALA A 276 -7.43 5.42 -22.54
N GLY A 277 -8.29 6.28 -21.99
CA GLY A 277 -8.43 6.46 -20.54
C GLY A 277 -7.24 7.16 -19.87
N ASN A 278 -6.36 7.86 -20.60
CA ASN A 278 -5.29 8.66 -20.01
C ASN A 278 -5.69 10.14 -19.93
N LEU A 279 -5.36 10.78 -18.81
CA LEU A 279 -5.48 12.23 -18.67
C LEU A 279 -4.23 12.90 -19.24
N LEU A 280 -4.41 13.54 -20.39
CA LEU A 280 -3.37 14.21 -21.17
C LEU A 280 -3.81 15.63 -21.48
N ASN A 281 -2.89 16.59 -21.47
CA ASN A 281 -3.13 17.89 -22.09
C ASN A 281 -2.99 17.76 -23.62
N PRO A 282 -4.03 18.04 -24.42
CA PRO A 282 -3.95 17.95 -25.88
C PRO A 282 -2.83 18.80 -26.49
N VAL A 283 -2.50 19.95 -25.89
CA VAL A 283 -1.39 20.83 -26.35
C VAL A 283 -0.03 20.17 -26.10
N GLY A 284 0.05 19.28 -25.10
CA GLY A 284 1.24 18.52 -24.77
C GLY A 284 1.44 17.27 -25.62
N ILE A 285 0.58 16.99 -26.60
CA ILE A 285 0.70 15.82 -27.49
C ILE A 285 1.49 16.21 -28.73
N LYS A 286 2.54 15.46 -29.04
CA LYS A 286 3.38 15.63 -30.23
C LYS A 286 3.48 14.33 -31.02
N GLY A 287 3.33 14.41 -32.34
CA GLY A 287 3.38 13.25 -33.24
C GLY A 287 2.05 12.49 -33.33
N LEU A 288 2.09 11.29 -33.93
CA LEU A 288 0.90 10.50 -34.25
C LEU A 288 0.34 9.80 -33.00
N VAL A 289 -0.51 10.50 -32.25
CA VAL A 289 -1.23 9.93 -31.09
C VAL A 289 -2.72 10.17 -31.28
N GLU A 290 -3.48 9.09 -31.32
CA GLU A 290 -4.93 9.10 -31.38
C GLU A 290 -5.50 8.95 -29.96
N LEU A 291 -6.29 9.94 -29.55
CA LEU A 291 -7.07 9.85 -28.33
C LEU A 291 -8.32 9.03 -28.62
N SER A 292 -8.37 7.82 -28.08
CA SER A 292 -9.56 6.98 -28.13
C SER A 292 -10.43 7.31 -26.93
N ALA A 293 -11.60 7.88 -27.18
CA ALA A 293 -12.62 8.00 -26.16
C ALA A 293 -12.97 6.58 -25.71
N THR A 294 -12.67 6.26 -24.46
CA THR A 294 -13.30 5.14 -23.80
C THR A 294 -14.80 5.34 -23.94
N VAL A 295 -15.56 4.25 -24.13
CA VAL A 295 -16.98 4.30 -23.82
C VAL A 295 -17.02 4.53 -22.32
N GLU A 296 -16.98 5.80 -21.92
CA GLU A 296 -17.52 6.18 -20.64
C GLU A 296 -18.92 5.60 -20.66
N ASP A 297 -19.23 4.81 -19.63
CA ASP A 297 -20.55 4.87 -19.07
C ASP A 297 -20.77 6.34 -18.74
N THR A 298 -21.20 7.08 -19.77
CA THR A 298 -21.66 8.44 -19.65
C THR A 298 -22.91 8.28 -18.79
N ALA A 299 -22.72 8.38 -17.48
CA ALA A 299 -23.69 9.05 -16.67
C ALA A 299 -23.97 10.37 -17.40
N LYS A 300 -25.07 10.35 -18.16
CA LYS A 300 -25.66 11.48 -18.86
C LYS A 300 -25.35 12.73 -18.06
N PRO A 301 -24.81 13.81 -18.64
CA PRO A 301 -24.74 15.07 -17.91
C PRO A 301 -26.18 15.37 -17.49
N ILE A 302 -26.45 15.26 -16.19
CA ILE A 302 -27.64 15.83 -15.62
C ILE A 302 -27.40 17.32 -15.83
N SER A 303 -28.13 17.92 -16.76
CA SER A 303 -28.25 19.36 -16.86
C SER A 303 -28.91 19.83 -15.58
N VAL A 304 -28.10 20.00 -14.53
CA VAL A 304 -28.49 20.75 -13.35
C VAL A 304 -28.39 22.20 -13.78
N ASN A 305 -29.52 22.91 -13.83
CA ASN A 305 -29.52 24.35 -14.03
C ASN A 305 -28.57 24.97 -12.98
N THR A 306 -27.51 25.62 -13.44
CA THR A 306 -26.52 26.25 -12.55
C THR A 306 -26.97 27.68 -12.23
N SER A 307 -26.99 28.02 -10.95
CA SER A 307 -27.35 29.35 -10.45
C SER A 307 -26.20 30.37 -10.61
N PHE A 308 -24.97 29.88 -10.84
CA PHE A 308 -23.76 30.70 -11.00
C PHE A 308 -23.04 30.39 -12.31
N ALA A 309 -22.58 31.44 -13.00
CA ALA A 309 -21.91 31.31 -14.30
C ALA A 309 -20.60 30.51 -14.23
N ASP A 310 -19.84 30.69 -13.14
CA ASP A 310 -18.54 30.06 -12.89
C ASP A 310 -18.62 28.63 -12.32
N MET A 311 -19.83 28.08 -12.20
CA MET A 311 -20.06 26.70 -11.78
C MET A 311 -20.33 25.76 -12.97
N THR A 312 -20.49 26.27 -14.19
CA THR A 312 -20.80 25.43 -15.36
C THR A 312 -19.70 24.39 -15.59
N GLY A 313 -20.06 23.10 -15.56
CA GLY A 313 -19.13 21.98 -15.73
C GLY A 313 -18.21 21.71 -14.53
N HIS A 314 -18.40 22.40 -13.41
CA HIS A 314 -17.56 22.26 -12.23
C HIS A 314 -17.91 21.01 -11.41
N TRP A 315 -16.92 20.27 -10.90
CA TRP A 315 -17.12 19.01 -10.16
C TRP A 315 -18.02 19.14 -8.93
N ALA A 316 -18.02 20.34 -8.31
CA ALA A 316 -18.76 20.63 -7.10
C ALA A 316 -20.20 21.12 -7.31
N VAL A 317 -20.69 21.22 -8.56
CA VAL A 317 -22.03 21.78 -8.87
C VAL A 317 -23.12 21.18 -8.00
N ALA A 318 -23.20 19.85 -7.94
CA ALA A 318 -24.26 19.16 -7.21
C ALA A 318 -24.24 19.50 -5.71
N PHE A 319 -23.07 19.58 -5.09
CA PHE A 319 -22.93 19.97 -3.68
C PHE A 319 -23.33 21.43 -3.46
N VAL A 320 -22.88 22.32 -4.33
CA VAL A 320 -23.15 23.77 -4.23
C VAL A 320 -24.64 24.06 -4.42
N GLU A 321 -25.27 23.54 -5.46
CA GLU A 321 -26.70 23.76 -5.72
C GLU A 321 -27.59 23.17 -4.61
N ALA A 322 -27.22 22.00 -4.07
CA ALA A 322 -27.97 21.39 -2.98
C ALA A 322 -27.90 22.19 -1.66
N LEU A 323 -26.77 22.84 -1.38
CA LEU A 323 -26.63 23.75 -0.24
C LEU A 323 -27.28 25.11 -0.52
N LEU A 324 -27.20 25.62 -1.75
CA LEU A 324 -27.77 26.90 -2.17
C LEU A 324 -29.30 26.88 -2.13
N SER A 325 -29.92 25.82 -2.65
CA SER A 325 -31.38 25.63 -2.65
C SER A 325 -31.99 25.58 -1.24
N LYS A 326 -31.17 25.30 -0.23
CA LYS A 326 -31.55 25.32 1.19
C LYS A 326 -31.18 26.61 1.91
N GLY A 327 -30.61 27.57 1.18
CA GLY A 327 -30.11 28.83 1.72
C GLY A 327 -28.92 28.66 2.67
N LEU A 328 -28.22 27.53 2.67
CA LEU A 328 -27.11 27.25 3.61
C LEU A 328 -25.80 27.90 3.18
N ILE A 329 -25.63 28.15 1.88
CA ILE A 329 -24.53 28.93 1.31
C ILE A 329 -25.08 30.00 0.37
N SER A 330 -24.22 30.94 -0.04
CA SER A 330 -24.54 31.98 -1.02
C SER A 330 -23.33 32.30 -1.89
N GLY A 331 -23.60 32.83 -3.09
CA GLY A 331 -22.60 33.41 -3.97
C GLY A 331 -22.25 34.85 -3.62
N PHE A 332 -21.50 35.50 -4.49
CA PHE A 332 -21.14 36.90 -4.40
C PHE A 332 -22.15 37.77 -5.16
N GLY A 333 -22.20 39.07 -4.82
CA GLY A 333 -23.11 40.03 -5.47
C GLY A 333 -22.85 40.26 -6.96
N ASP A 334 -21.76 39.71 -7.50
CA ASP A 334 -21.40 39.71 -8.92
C ASP A 334 -21.97 38.50 -9.69
N GLY A 335 -22.77 37.65 -9.05
CA GLY A 335 -23.37 36.47 -9.68
C GLY A 335 -22.45 35.25 -9.79
N THR A 336 -21.31 35.25 -9.08
CA THR A 336 -20.35 34.14 -9.07
C THR A 336 -20.34 33.39 -7.73
N PHE A 337 -19.88 32.13 -7.73
CA PHE A 337 -19.63 31.37 -6.51
C PHE A 337 -18.17 31.43 -6.03
N LYS A 338 -17.23 31.63 -6.96
CA LYS A 338 -15.77 31.58 -6.84
C LYS A 338 -15.29 30.24 -6.27
N PRO A 339 -15.55 29.10 -6.96
CA PRO A 339 -15.31 27.76 -6.42
C PRO A 339 -13.84 27.50 -6.05
N GLU A 340 -12.91 28.05 -6.82
CA GLU A 340 -11.46 27.85 -6.65
C GLU A 340 -10.81 28.83 -5.65
N ALA A 341 -11.56 29.83 -5.18
CA ALA A 341 -11.02 30.81 -4.24
C ALA A 341 -10.81 30.17 -2.85
N PRO A 342 -9.66 30.40 -2.20
CA PRO A 342 -9.46 30.07 -0.80
C PRO A 342 -10.54 30.68 0.09
N ILE A 343 -10.88 29.99 1.19
CA ILE A 343 -11.82 30.53 2.19
C ILE A 343 -11.08 31.10 3.39
N THR A 344 -11.53 32.27 3.88
CA THR A 344 -11.06 32.81 5.15
C THR A 344 -11.75 32.14 6.34
N ARG A 345 -11.12 32.19 7.51
CA ARG A 345 -11.69 31.69 8.77
C ARG A 345 -13.05 32.32 9.09
N ALA A 346 -13.24 33.61 8.79
CA ALA A 346 -14.52 34.29 8.98
C ALA A 346 -15.62 33.77 8.02
N GLN A 347 -15.28 33.57 6.75
CA GLN A 347 -16.21 33.03 5.75
C GLN A 347 -16.61 31.59 6.08
N TYR A 348 -15.65 30.76 6.50
CA TYR A 348 -15.92 29.40 6.96
C TYR A 348 -16.84 29.40 8.18
N ALA A 349 -16.58 30.23 9.19
CA ALA A 349 -17.44 30.33 10.37
C ALA A 349 -18.88 30.75 10.03
N ALA A 350 -19.05 31.67 9.08
CA ALA A 350 -20.36 32.04 8.56
C ALA A 350 -21.11 30.86 7.92
N MET A 351 -20.43 30.05 7.11
CA MET A 351 -21.03 28.85 6.51
C MET A 351 -21.41 27.81 7.57
N ILE A 352 -20.54 27.55 8.56
CA ILE A 352 -20.80 26.61 9.64
C ILE A 352 -21.96 27.06 10.52
N ALA A 353 -21.97 28.32 10.95
CA ALA A 353 -23.00 28.90 11.80
C ALA A 353 -24.39 28.89 11.15
N LYS A 354 -24.43 29.05 9.82
CA LYS A 354 -25.66 28.97 9.03
C LYS A 354 -26.11 27.54 8.78
N THR A 355 -25.19 26.58 8.75
CA THR A 355 -25.49 25.19 8.40
C THR A 355 -25.86 24.32 9.60
N PHE A 356 -25.19 24.51 10.72
CA PHE A 356 -25.32 23.64 11.89
C PHE A 356 -26.00 24.34 13.05
N GLU A 357 -26.90 23.61 13.69
CA GLU A 357 -27.60 24.00 14.91
C GLU A 357 -27.29 22.96 15.99
N LEU A 358 -26.18 23.16 16.69
CA LEU A 358 -25.74 22.30 17.79
C LEU A 358 -25.85 23.05 19.13
N PRO A 359 -25.98 22.34 20.27
CA PRO A 359 -25.93 22.96 21.58
C PRO A 359 -24.64 23.78 21.77
N LEU A 360 -24.79 24.99 22.31
CA LEU A 360 -23.65 25.89 22.60
C LEU A 360 -22.98 25.41 23.89
N LYS A 361 -21.83 24.73 23.76
CA LYS A 361 -21.18 24.03 24.88
C LYS A 361 -20.16 24.89 25.63
N ASN A 362 -19.60 25.91 24.97
CA ASN A 362 -18.53 26.73 25.52
C ASN A 362 -18.99 28.18 25.72
N LYS A 363 -18.92 28.71 26.95
CA LYS A 363 -18.90 30.16 27.19
C LYS A 363 -17.52 30.67 26.78
N PHE A 364 -17.41 31.20 25.57
CA PHE A 364 -16.15 31.73 25.06
C PHE A 364 -15.95 33.20 25.48
N SER A 365 -14.73 33.55 25.89
CA SER A 365 -14.31 34.95 26.13
C SER A 365 -13.99 35.62 24.79
N LYS A 366 -14.72 36.68 24.41
CA LYS A 366 -14.62 37.38 23.11
C LYS A 366 -13.17 37.46 22.55
N PHE A 367 -13.02 37.16 21.27
CA PHE A 367 -11.73 37.29 20.56
C PHE A 367 -11.28 38.74 20.51
N THR A 368 -9.99 38.99 20.77
CA THR A 368 -9.44 40.34 20.92
C THR A 368 -9.37 41.13 19.60
N ASP A 369 -9.32 40.43 18.46
CA ASP A 369 -9.22 40.99 17.12
C ASP A 369 -10.57 41.04 16.36
N ILE A 370 -11.68 40.70 17.04
CA ILE A 370 -13.02 40.76 16.47
C ILE A 370 -13.81 41.89 17.14
N LYS A 371 -14.05 42.97 16.38
CA LYS A 371 -14.96 44.04 16.81
C LYS A 371 -16.41 43.57 16.77
N SER A 372 -17.25 44.14 17.64
CA SER A 372 -18.68 43.77 17.73
C SER A 372 -19.48 44.08 16.46
N ASP A 373 -19.01 45.03 15.65
CA ASP A 373 -19.60 45.43 14.36
C ASP A 373 -18.99 44.68 13.16
N PHE A 374 -18.03 43.78 13.38
CA PHE A 374 -17.48 42.96 12.31
C PHE A 374 -18.57 42.04 11.74
N TRP A 375 -18.72 42.00 10.42
CA TRP A 375 -19.83 41.32 9.74
C TRP A 375 -20.00 39.85 10.12
N ALA A 376 -18.92 39.15 10.48
CA ALA A 376 -18.94 37.74 10.87
C ALA A 376 -18.90 37.53 12.39
N ALA A 377 -18.94 38.57 13.23
CA ALA A 377 -18.75 38.46 14.68
C ALA A 377 -19.69 37.42 15.32
N ALA A 378 -20.99 37.53 15.05
CA ALA A 378 -21.99 36.59 15.58
C ALA A 378 -21.81 35.16 15.04
N ALA A 379 -21.41 35.01 13.77
CA ALA A 379 -21.17 33.70 13.18
C ALA A 379 -19.91 33.03 13.75
N ILE A 380 -18.84 33.80 13.96
CA ILE A 380 -17.60 33.35 14.60
C ILE A 380 -17.90 32.87 16.02
N GLU A 381 -18.64 33.67 16.80
CA GLU A 381 -19.04 33.30 18.16
C GLU A 381 -19.87 32.02 18.18
N ARG A 382 -20.85 31.88 17.29
CA ARG A 382 -21.71 30.69 17.19
C ARG A 382 -20.91 29.45 16.78
N ALA A 383 -20.09 29.52 15.74
CA ALA A 383 -19.28 28.39 15.26
C ALA A 383 -18.27 27.93 16.32
N ALA A 384 -17.66 28.86 17.06
CA ALA A 384 -16.77 28.55 18.17
C ALA A 384 -17.50 27.91 19.36
N SER A 385 -18.67 28.44 19.71
CA SER A 385 -19.51 27.91 20.80
C SER A 385 -20.06 26.51 20.52
N MET A 386 -20.23 26.16 19.23
CA MET A 386 -20.58 24.80 18.78
C MET A 386 -19.36 23.85 18.74
N GLY A 387 -18.13 24.35 18.92
CA GLY A 387 -16.92 23.53 18.94
C GLY A 387 -16.31 23.19 17.58
N PHE A 388 -16.75 23.86 16.50
CA PHE A 388 -16.14 23.67 15.16
C PHE A 388 -14.76 24.33 15.08
N ILE A 389 -14.66 25.58 15.52
CA ILE A 389 -13.43 26.37 15.33
C ILE A 389 -12.99 27.04 16.63
N SER A 390 -11.68 27.06 16.87
CA SER A 390 -11.07 27.71 18.02
C SER A 390 -10.22 28.91 17.58
N GLY A 391 -10.00 29.86 18.48
CA GLY A 391 -8.98 30.89 18.31
C GLY A 391 -7.58 30.39 18.62
N PHE A 392 -6.63 31.31 18.57
CA PHE A 392 -5.23 31.07 18.87
C PHE A 392 -4.95 31.29 20.37
N PRO A 393 -3.84 30.74 20.90
CA PRO A 393 -3.47 30.91 22.31
C PRO A 393 -3.28 32.36 22.76
N ASP A 394 -3.06 33.29 21.82
CA ASP A 394 -2.95 34.73 22.05
C ASP A 394 -4.31 35.46 22.20
N GLY A 395 -5.42 34.72 22.17
CA GLY A 395 -6.77 35.27 22.27
C GLY A 395 -7.34 35.83 20.96
N THR A 396 -6.62 35.73 19.83
CA THR A 396 -7.08 36.18 18.51
C THR A 396 -7.84 35.09 17.76
N PHE A 397 -8.72 35.49 16.84
CA PHE A 397 -9.39 34.59 15.89
C PHE A 397 -8.72 34.57 14.52
N ARG A 398 -8.13 35.68 14.08
CA ARG A 398 -7.52 35.92 12.76
C ARG A 398 -8.52 35.74 11.62
N PRO A 399 -9.56 36.59 11.51
CA PRO A 399 -10.70 36.38 10.62
C PRO A 399 -10.34 36.39 9.13
N GLY A 400 -9.29 37.12 8.75
CA GLY A 400 -8.81 37.22 7.36
C GLY A 400 -7.83 36.12 6.95
N GLN A 401 -7.37 35.28 7.87
CA GLN A 401 -6.46 34.18 7.55
C GLN A 401 -7.22 33.04 6.86
N ASN A 402 -6.63 32.45 5.83
CA ASN A 402 -7.19 31.28 5.15
C ASN A 402 -7.10 30.01 6.01
N LEU A 403 -8.04 29.09 5.81
CA LEU A 403 -7.98 27.75 6.40
C LEU A 403 -7.25 26.79 5.47
N THR A 404 -6.44 25.91 6.05
CA THR A 404 -5.95 24.75 5.32
C THR A 404 -7.00 23.65 5.22
N LYS A 405 -6.85 22.76 4.24
CA LYS A 405 -7.74 21.62 4.04
C LYS A 405 -7.85 20.73 5.27
N ILE A 406 -6.73 20.45 5.94
CA ILE A 406 -6.75 19.64 7.16
C ILE A 406 -7.44 20.36 8.32
N GLN A 407 -7.30 21.68 8.45
CA GLN A 407 -7.97 22.44 9.51
C GLN A 407 -9.49 22.42 9.35
N ALA A 408 -10.00 22.52 8.12
CA ALA A 408 -11.44 22.45 7.86
C ALA A 408 -12.00 21.05 8.17
N ILE A 409 -11.28 19.97 7.84
CA ILE A 409 -11.67 18.59 8.15
C ILE A 409 -11.71 18.35 9.66
N VAL A 410 -10.64 18.73 10.37
CA VAL A 410 -10.56 18.63 11.84
C VAL A 410 -11.70 19.40 12.50
N SER A 411 -12.00 20.61 12.01
CA SER A 411 -13.10 21.44 12.50
C SER A 411 -14.46 20.75 12.39
N ILE A 412 -14.77 20.13 11.24
CA ILE A 412 -16.03 19.38 11.07
C ILE A 412 -16.11 18.17 11.99
N VAL A 413 -15.03 17.39 12.08
CA VAL A 413 -14.99 16.17 12.92
C VAL A 413 -15.19 16.52 14.39
N ASN A 414 -14.51 17.57 14.87
CA ASN A 414 -14.63 18.03 16.25
C ASN A 414 -16.01 18.61 16.55
N GLY A 415 -16.51 19.51 15.69
CA GLY A 415 -17.81 20.15 15.88
C GLY A 415 -18.97 19.15 15.89
N LEU A 416 -18.93 18.14 15.02
CA LEU A 416 -19.92 17.06 14.98
C LEU A 416 -19.66 15.93 15.99
N GLN A 417 -18.55 15.98 16.72
CA GLN A 417 -18.14 14.94 17.68
C GLN A 417 -18.09 13.53 17.05
N LEU A 418 -17.61 13.45 15.80
CA LEU A 418 -17.49 12.18 15.10
C LEU A 418 -16.38 11.33 15.73
N SER A 419 -16.56 10.01 15.72
CA SER A 419 -15.63 9.04 16.32
C SER A 419 -15.59 7.73 15.53
N GLY A 420 -14.67 6.84 15.91
CA GLY A 420 -14.58 5.47 15.36
C GLY A 420 -13.68 5.32 14.13
N GLY A 421 -12.74 6.24 13.90
CA GLY A 421 -11.81 6.17 12.78
C GLY A 421 -10.68 5.17 13.00
N ASN A 422 -10.35 4.40 11.97
CA ASN A 422 -9.20 3.52 11.91
C ASN A 422 -8.05 4.19 11.13
N PRO A 423 -6.91 4.53 11.74
CA PRO A 423 -5.79 5.18 11.04
C PRO A 423 -5.29 4.45 9.80
N ASN A 424 -5.52 3.13 9.69
CA ASN A 424 -5.15 2.36 8.50
C ASN A 424 -5.92 2.80 7.25
N VAL A 425 -7.11 3.41 7.36
CA VAL A 425 -7.84 3.91 6.17
C VAL A 425 -7.09 5.04 5.47
N LEU A 426 -6.16 5.71 6.17
CA LEU A 426 -5.35 6.78 5.61
C LEU A 426 -4.35 6.29 4.55
N THR A 427 -4.18 4.97 4.40
CA THR A 427 -3.40 4.40 3.29
C THR A 427 -3.97 4.74 1.93
N VAL A 428 -5.26 5.10 1.86
CA VAL A 428 -5.89 5.62 0.63
C VAL A 428 -5.21 6.91 0.15
N TYR A 429 -4.53 7.67 1.02
CA TYR A 429 -3.83 8.89 0.63
C TYR A 429 -2.35 8.63 0.35
N ARG A 430 -1.91 9.01 -0.84
CA ARG A 430 -0.50 8.93 -1.26
C ARG A 430 0.38 9.91 -0.49
N ASP A 431 -0.18 11.06 -0.12
CA ASP A 431 0.48 12.14 0.62
C ASP A 431 0.14 12.15 2.12
N ARG A 432 -0.32 11.02 2.67
CA ARG A 432 -0.66 10.87 4.11
C ARG A 432 0.45 11.28 5.07
N ALA A 433 1.72 11.24 4.63
CA ALA A 433 2.86 11.70 5.43
C ALA A 433 2.82 13.22 5.72
N GLN A 434 2.06 14.00 4.94
CA GLN A 434 1.84 15.42 5.18
C GLN A 434 0.74 15.69 6.21
N ILE A 435 -0.01 14.67 6.64
CA ILE A 435 -1.05 14.81 7.66
C ILE A 435 -0.34 15.11 8.99
N PRO A 436 -0.57 16.28 9.62
CA PRO A 436 -0.02 16.57 10.93
C PRO A 436 -0.48 15.54 11.96
N SER A 437 0.40 15.18 12.91
CA SER A 437 0.10 14.17 13.92
C SER A 437 -1.19 14.43 14.70
N TYR A 438 -1.47 15.70 15.03
CA TYR A 438 -2.70 16.10 15.73
C TYR A 438 -3.99 15.85 14.92
N ALA A 439 -3.87 15.70 13.60
CA ALA A 439 -5.00 15.55 12.69
C ALA A 439 -5.22 14.10 12.23
N ILE A 440 -4.34 13.16 12.59
CA ILE A 440 -4.40 11.75 12.12
C ILE A 440 -5.76 11.12 12.45
N ASP A 441 -6.20 11.19 13.71
CA ASP A 441 -7.44 10.56 14.13
C ASP A 441 -8.66 11.21 13.47
N ALA A 442 -8.70 12.54 13.44
CA ALA A 442 -9.77 13.28 12.79
C ALA A 442 -9.83 12.98 11.29
N MET A 443 -8.68 12.89 10.64
CA MET A 443 -8.59 12.54 9.22
C MET A 443 -9.10 11.12 8.99
N ALA A 444 -8.69 10.15 9.82
CA ALA A 444 -9.14 8.77 9.69
C ALA A 444 -10.66 8.65 9.86
N ILE A 445 -11.23 9.36 10.84
CA ILE A 445 -12.67 9.46 11.04
C ILE A 445 -13.33 10.05 9.79
N ALA A 446 -12.83 11.17 9.28
CA ALA A 446 -13.40 11.85 8.12
C ALA A 446 -13.40 10.96 6.87
N THR A 447 -12.29 10.29 6.59
CA THR A 447 -12.16 9.36 5.46
C THR A 447 -13.11 8.19 5.58
N GLN A 448 -13.16 7.53 6.74
CA GLN A 448 -14.03 6.38 6.98
C GLN A 448 -15.52 6.74 6.97
N LYS A 449 -15.86 7.99 7.29
CA LYS A 449 -17.23 8.52 7.21
C LYS A 449 -17.57 9.12 5.84
N LEU A 450 -16.70 8.96 4.84
CA LEU A 450 -16.88 9.48 3.49
C LEU A 450 -17.07 11.02 3.45
N LEU A 451 -16.50 11.74 4.42
CA LEU A 451 -16.56 13.20 4.48
C LEU A 451 -15.66 13.88 3.44
N VAL A 452 -14.58 13.20 3.08
CA VAL A 452 -13.49 13.78 2.31
C VAL A 452 -13.83 13.66 0.84
N VAL A 453 -13.79 14.79 0.14
CA VAL A 453 -13.94 14.86 -1.31
C VAL A 453 -12.66 15.43 -1.88
N ASN A 454 -11.98 14.65 -2.72
CA ASN A 454 -10.70 15.01 -3.30
C ASN A 454 -10.84 15.03 -4.83
N TYR A 455 -10.67 16.21 -5.40
CA TYR A 455 -10.70 16.44 -6.83
C TYR A 455 -9.34 16.93 -7.32
N PRO A 456 -8.86 16.48 -8.49
CA PRO A 456 -9.48 15.43 -9.33
C PRO A 456 -9.13 14.00 -8.89
N GLN A 457 -8.11 13.81 -8.04
CA GLN A 457 -7.66 12.49 -7.58
C GLN A 457 -8.06 12.22 -6.14
N THR A 458 -8.83 11.15 -5.89
CA THR A 458 -9.34 10.80 -4.56
C THR A 458 -8.25 10.51 -3.52
N GLU A 459 -7.11 10.01 -3.98
CA GLU A 459 -5.96 9.57 -3.19
C GLU A 459 -4.93 10.69 -2.91
N ILE A 460 -5.19 11.92 -3.35
CA ILE A 460 -4.34 13.09 -3.10
C ILE A 460 -5.08 14.06 -2.18
N LEU A 461 -4.62 14.18 -0.93
CA LEU A 461 -5.30 14.97 0.09
C LEU A 461 -4.92 16.46 0.05
N GLU A 462 -3.63 16.77 -0.12
CA GLU A 462 -3.00 18.09 0.03
C GLU A 462 -3.36 18.77 1.37
N PRO A 463 -3.06 18.13 2.52
CA PRO A 463 -3.61 18.55 3.81
C PRO A 463 -3.18 19.95 4.25
N LEU A 464 -2.02 20.43 3.80
CA LEU A 464 -1.44 21.71 4.23
C LEU A 464 -1.77 22.90 3.33
N ARG A 465 -2.42 22.69 2.17
CA ARG A 465 -2.80 23.81 1.30
C ARG A 465 -4.08 24.49 1.79
N ASP A 466 -4.25 25.75 1.39
CA ASP A 466 -5.51 26.46 1.58
C ASP A 466 -6.67 25.70 0.92
N ILE A 467 -7.77 25.55 1.64
CA ILE A 467 -8.98 24.88 1.15
C ILE A 467 -9.82 25.84 0.31
N THR A 468 -10.35 25.37 -0.81
CA THR A 468 -11.20 26.19 -1.68
C THR A 468 -12.65 26.22 -1.21
N ARG A 469 -13.42 27.22 -1.66
CA ARG A 469 -14.85 27.33 -1.36
C ARG A 469 -15.66 26.13 -1.87
N ALA A 470 -15.30 25.55 -3.01
CA ALA A 470 -15.93 24.35 -3.53
C ALA A 470 -15.70 23.13 -2.63
N GLU A 471 -14.47 22.95 -2.14
CA GLU A 471 -14.14 21.86 -1.23
C GLU A 471 -14.84 21.99 0.12
N VAL A 472 -14.97 23.21 0.64
CA VAL A 472 -15.75 23.48 1.86
C VAL A 472 -17.22 23.14 1.66
N ALA A 473 -17.81 23.51 0.51
CA ALA A 473 -19.19 23.16 0.19
C ALA A 473 -19.38 21.64 0.12
N ALA A 474 -18.49 20.91 -0.56
CA ALA A 474 -18.53 19.46 -0.61
C ALA A 474 -18.38 18.82 0.78
N LEU A 475 -17.43 19.30 1.59
CA LEU A 475 -17.20 18.83 2.95
C LEU A 475 -18.42 19.06 3.86
N ILE A 476 -19.05 20.24 3.79
CA ILE A 476 -20.27 20.57 4.54
C ILE A 476 -21.43 19.66 4.10
N TYR A 477 -21.59 19.45 2.79
CA TYR A 477 -22.64 18.57 2.28
C TYR A 477 -22.47 17.15 2.80
N GLN A 478 -21.26 16.59 2.70
CA GLN A 478 -20.97 15.24 3.21
C GLN A 478 -21.14 15.14 4.73
N ALA A 479 -20.86 16.21 5.47
CA ALA A 479 -21.11 16.29 6.91
C ALA A 479 -22.62 16.21 7.23
N LEU A 480 -23.47 16.85 6.42
CA LEU A 480 -24.93 16.74 6.54
C LEU A 480 -25.43 15.34 6.17
N VAL A 481 -24.87 14.70 5.15
CA VAL A 481 -25.17 13.30 4.77
C VAL A 481 -24.81 12.36 5.92
N THR A 482 -23.62 12.50 6.48
CA THR A 482 -23.13 11.71 7.62
C THR A 482 -24.01 11.86 8.86
N SER A 483 -24.60 13.04 9.04
CA SER A 483 -25.53 13.34 10.14
C SER A 483 -26.99 12.94 9.85
N GLY A 484 -27.27 12.28 8.71
CA GLY A 484 -28.62 11.89 8.28
C GLY A 484 -29.52 13.05 7.86
N LYS A 485 -28.97 14.27 7.69
CA LYS A 485 -29.72 15.49 7.34
C LYS A 485 -29.85 15.71 5.84
N GLN A 486 -29.05 15.03 5.01
CA GLN A 486 -29.12 15.09 3.54
C GLN A 486 -29.03 13.70 2.91
N LYS A 487 -29.55 13.59 1.69
CA LYS A 487 -29.39 12.39 0.86
C LYS A 487 -27.98 12.36 0.26
N PRO A 488 -27.33 11.19 0.15
CA PRO A 488 -26.05 11.08 -0.54
C PRO A 488 -26.12 11.62 -1.97
N ILE A 489 -25.14 12.44 -2.35
CA ILE A 489 -24.88 12.77 -3.75
C ILE A 489 -23.84 11.78 -4.25
N ILE A 490 -24.12 11.14 -5.38
CA ILE A 490 -23.14 10.28 -6.05
C ILE A 490 -22.09 11.20 -6.67
N SER A 491 -20.85 11.05 -6.23
CA SER A 491 -19.70 11.77 -6.79
C SER A 491 -18.50 10.84 -6.83
N PRO A 492 -17.78 10.76 -7.98
CA PRO A 492 -16.57 9.94 -8.10
C PRO A 492 -15.41 10.50 -7.26
N TYR A 493 -15.53 11.72 -6.76
CA TYR A 493 -14.49 12.40 -5.98
C TYR A 493 -14.61 12.19 -4.48
N ILE A 494 -15.68 11.52 -4.02
CA ILE A 494 -15.81 11.13 -2.61
C ILE A 494 -14.79 10.04 -2.32
N VAL A 495 -13.88 10.31 -1.38
CA VAL A 495 -12.83 9.36 -1.02
C VAL A 495 -13.46 8.18 -0.30
N ASN A 496 -13.36 7.02 -0.92
CA ASN A 496 -13.80 5.76 -0.35
C ASN A 496 -12.57 4.90 -0.03
N PRO A 497 -12.17 4.76 1.25
CA PRO A 497 -11.02 3.94 1.63
C PRO A 497 -11.23 2.43 1.37
N ASP A 498 -12.45 2.00 1.04
CA ASP A 498 -12.79 0.62 0.72
C ASP A 498 -12.67 0.27 -0.78
N ALA A 499 -12.27 1.22 -1.64
CA ALA A 499 -12.31 1.04 -3.10
C ALA A 499 -11.14 0.22 -3.71
N ASP A 500 -9.99 0.11 -3.01
CA ASP A 500 -8.80 -0.62 -3.52
C ASP A 500 -8.48 -1.93 -2.78
N ILE A 501 -9.38 -2.39 -1.91
CA ILE A 501 -9.44 -3.78 -1.47
C ILE A 501 -10.65 -4.33 -2.18
N ALA A 502 -10.53 -5.37 -3.01
CA ALA A 502 -11.67 -6.01 -3.66
C ALA A 502 -12.87 -6.01 -2.70
N SER A 503 -13.89 -5.19 -2.99
CA SER A 503 -15.05 -5.02 -2.13
C SER A 503 -15.84 -6.31 -2.23
N PHE A 504 -15.48 -7.27 -1.38
CA PHE A 504 -16.19 -8.53 -1.31
C PHE A 504 -17.61 -8.25 -0.83
N THR A 505 -18.58 -8.48 -1.70
CA THR A 505 -20.00 -8.16 -1.47
C THR A 505 -20.57 -8.85 -0.23
N ASP A 506 -19.94 -9.94 0.19
CA ASP A 506 -20.32 -10.83 1.28
C ASP A 506 -19.50 -10.67 2.57
N LEU A 507 -18.61 -9.67 2.66
CA LEU A 507 -17.86 -9.40 3.89
C LEU A 507 -18.47 -8.31 4.78
N ARG A 508 -19.38 -7.48 4.26
CA ARG A 508 -19.90 -6.34 5.01
C ARG A 508 -20.66 -6.80 6.25
N GLY A 509 -20.14 -6.47 7.44
CA GLY A 509 -20.75 -6.88 8.71
C GLY A 509 -20.47 -8.32 9.10
N HIS A 510 -19.64 -9.04 8.34
CA HIS A 510 -19.21 -10.39 8.65
C HIS A 510 -18.18 -10.37 9.80
N TRP A 511 -18.28 -11.29 10.76
CA TRP A 511 -17.44 -11.28 11.97
C TRP A 511 -15.93 -11.36 11.69
N ALA A 512 -15.56 -12.00 10.58
CA ALA A 512 -14.17 -12.16 10.15
C ALA A 512 -13.66 -11.06 9.21
N GLU A 513 -14.47 -10.04 8.91
CA GLU A 513 -14.17 -8.99 7.95
C GLU A 513 -12.79 -8.35 8.17
N GLY A 514 -12.48 -7.96 9.42
CA GLY A 514 -11.19 -7.34 9.75
C GLY A 514 -9.98 -8.24 9.46
N PHE A 515 -10.07 -9.54 9.76
CA PHE A 515 -8.99 -10.50 9.49
C PHE A 515 -8.80 -10.72 7.99
N ILE A 516 -9.92 -10.92 7.27
CA ILE A 516 -9.90 -11.20 5.84
C ILE A 516 -9.37 -9.99 5.07
N ARG A 517 -9.87 -8.78 5.36
CA ARG A 517 -9.38 -7.55 4.72
C ARG A 517 -7.90 -7.34 4.97
N ALA A 518 -7.41 -7.63 6.17
CA ALA A 518 -5.99 -7.50 6.47
C ALA A 518 -5.12 -8.50 5.67
N LEU A 519 -5.55 -9.75 5.55
CA LEU A 519 -4.84 -10.73 4.70
C LEU A 519 -4.90 -10.37 3.20
N VAL A 520 -6.02 -9.79 2.74
CA VAL A 520 -6.18 -9.33 1.35
C VAL A 520 -5.27 -8.12 1.09
N SER A 521 -5.18 -7.17 2.04
CA SER A 521 -4.27 -6.01 1.91
C SER A 521 -2.79 -6.42 1.87
N MET A 522 -2.46 -7.59 2.42
CA MET A 522 -1.11 -8.18 2.33
C MET A 522 -0.93 -9.03 1.06
N ASN A 523 -1.93 -9.11 0.19
CA ASN A 523 -1.98 -9.98 -0.98
C ASN A 523 -1.76 -11.48 -0.67
N LEU A 524 -2.11 -11.92 0.55
CA LEU A 524 -1.96 -13.30 1.01
C LEU A 524 -3.17 -14.17 0.67
N THR A 525 -4.32 -13.55 0.48
CA THR A 525 -5.56 -14.21 0.09
C THR A 525 -6.35 -13.32 -0.86
N ARG A 526 -7.22 -13.95 -1.67
CA ARG A 526 -8.08 -13.29 -2.64
C ARG A 526 -9.45 -13.96 -2.65
N GLY A 527 -10.47 -13.23 -3.12
CA GLY A 527 -11.79 -13.79 -3.36
C GLY A 527 -11.92 -14.36 -4.77
N PHE A 528 -13.17 -14.59 -5.15
CA PHE A 528 -13.57 -15.23 -6.40
C PHE A 528 -13.81 -14.18 -7.50
N ALA A 529 -13.83 -14.64 -8.75
CA ALA A 529 -14.06 -13.79 -9.91
C ALA A 529 -15.44 -13.10 -9.90
N ASP A 530 -16.40 -13.64 -9.14
CA ASP A 530 -17.73 -13.07 -8.92
C ASP A 530 -17.76 -11.90 -7.91
N GLY A 531 -16.59 -11.50 -7.39
CA GLY A 531 -16.48 -10.40 -6.43
C GLY A 531 -16.86 -10.77 -5.00
N SER A 532 -17.01 -12.06 -4.67
CA SER A 532 -17.26 -12.54 -3.30
C SER A 532 -15.99 -13.15 -2.66
N TYR A 533 -15.92 -13.18 -1.33
CA TYR A 533 -14.88 -13.93 -0.61
C TYR A 533 -15.32 -15.36 -0.23
N LYS A 534 -16.63 -15.59 -0.15
CA LYS A 534 -17.34 -16.77 0.36
C LYS A 534 -16.86 -17.16 1.77
N PRO A 535 -16.96 -16.26 2.76
CA PRO A 535 -16.37 -16.46 4.09
C PRO A 535 -16.91 -17.70 4.81
N ASP A 536 -18.18 -18.04 4.61
CA ASP A 536 -18.84 -19.17 5.28
C ASP A 536 -18.67 -20.50 4.53
N GLN A 537 -18.10 -20.49 3.33
CA GLN A 537 -17.81 -21.73 2.61
C GLN A 537 -16.62 -22.45 3.24
N ALA A 538 -16.67 -23.79 3.30
CA ALA A 538 -15.54 -24.62 3.73
C ALA A 538 -14.32 -24.41 2.81
N MET A 539 -13.12 -24.41 3.40
CA MET A 539 -11.86 -24.28 2.65
C MET A 539 -11.27 -25.65 2.31
N THR A 540 -10.83 -25.85 1.07
CA THR A 540 -10.16 -27.10 0.67
C THR A 540 -8.72 -27.17 1.19
N ARG A 541 -8.18 -28.39 1.31
CA ARG A 541 -6.78 -28.63 1.68
C ARG A 541 -5.77 -27.96 0.74
N ALA A 542 -6.06 -27.93 -0.57
CA ALA A 542 -5.22 -27.22 -1.54
C ALA A 542 -5.24 -25.69 -1.33
N GLN A 543 -6.42 -25.11 -1.09
CA GLN A 543 -6.56 -23.68 -0.79
C GLN A 543 -5.83 -23.31 0.51
N TYR A 544 -5.97 -24.14 1.54
CA TYR A 544 -5.28 -23.93 2.80
C TYR A 544 -3.76 -24.00 2.64
N ALA A 545 -3.23 -24.99 1.92
CA ALA A 545 -1.79 -25.10 1.66
C ALA A 545 -1.26 -23.90 0.87
N ALA A 546 -2.01 -23.38 -0.11
CA ALA A 546 -1.67 -22.17 -0.85
C ALA A 546 -1.61 -20.94 0.06
N LEU A 547 -2.61 -20.76 0.94
CA LEU A 547 -2.63 -19.65 1.89
C LEU A 547 -1.47 -19.72 2.89
N VAL A 548 -1.18 -20.90 3.43
CA VAL A 548 -0.05 -21.11 4.34
C VAL A 548 1.29 -20.86 3.64
N ALA A 549 1.46 -21.36 2.41
CA ALA A 549 2.66 -21.14 1.63
C ALA A 549 2.89 -19.64 1.38
N ALA A 550 1.85 -18.91 0.99
CA ALA A 550 1.92 -17.46 0.79
C ALA A 550 2.18 -16.71 2.11
N ALA A 551 1.45 -17.03 3.18
CA ALA A 551 1.54 -16.31 4.44
C ALA A 551 2.88 -16.53 5.15
N PHE A 552 3.39 -17.75 5.18
CA PHE A 552 4.52 -18.14 6.03
C PHE A 552 5.81 -18.45 5.27
N ASN A 553 5.77 -18.55 3.94
CA ASN A 553 6.87 -18.99 3.09
C ASN A 553 7.67 -20.16 3.71
N PRO A 554 7.02 -21.32 3.98
CA PRO A 554 7.61 -22.37 4.81
C PRO A 554 8.92 -22.91 4.22
N ILE A 555 9.96 -23.01 5.06
CA ILE A 555 11.23 -23.63 4.69
C ILE A 555 11.09 -25.16 4.78
N PRO A 556 11.64 -25.94 3.82
CA PRO A 556 11.64 -27.39 3.88
C PRO A 556 12.30 -27.97 5.15
N LYS A 557 11.51 -28.69 5.96
CA LYS A 557 11.94 -29.43 7.17
C LYS A 557 11.97 -30.95 6.95
N ARG A 558 11.34 -31.44 5.89
CA ARG A 558 11.29 -32.86 5.51
C ARG A 558 11.36 -33.02 3.99
N PRO A 559 11.71 -34.22 3.48
CA PRO A 559 11.77 -34.48 2.04
C PRO A 559 10.45 -34.14 1.34
N ALA A 560 10.55 -33.81 0.05
CA ALA A 560 9.39 -33.58 -0.80
C ALA A 560 8.47 -34.82 -0.78
N PRO A 561 7.23 -34.71 -0.27
CA PRO A 561 6.31 -35.82 -0.32
C PRO A 561 5.78 -35.99 -1.74
N GLU A 562 5.88 -37.20 -2.28
CA GLU A 562 5.21 -37.54 -3.55
C GLU A 562 3.77 -37.95 -3.24
N PHE A 563 2.81 -37.09 -3.62
CA PHE A 563 1.39 -37.37 -3.47
C PHE A 563 0.82 -37.92 -4.77
N THR A 564 0.23 -39.11 -4.72
CA THR A 564 -0.25 -39.82 -5.91
C THR A 564 -1.44 -39.15 -6.59
N ASP A 565 -2.13 -38.26 -5.88
CA ASP A 565 -3.33 -37.56 -6.31
C ASP A 565 -3.11 -36.05 -6.52
N VAL A 566 -1.86 -35.59 -6.59
CA VAL A 566 -1.50 -34.20 -6.89
C VAL A 566 -0.57 -34.14 -8.11
N PRO A 567 -1.12 -34.02 -9.33
CA PRO A 567 -0.34 -33.86 -10.55
C PRO A 567 0.61 -32.66 -10.51
N LYS A 568 1.77 -32.72 -11.20
CA LYS A 568 2.80 -31.65 -11.19
C LYS A 568 2.31 -30.32 -11.77
N ASP A 569 1.33 -30.38 -12.67
CA ASP A 569 0.66 -29.26 -13.30
C ASP A 569 -0.55 -28.75 -12.50
N PHE A 570 -0.91 -29.41 -11.39
CA PHE A 570 -1.96 -28.94 -10.50
C PHE A 570 -1.60 -27.55 -9.95
N TRP A 571 -2.54 -26.60 -9.99
CA TRP A 571 -2.29 -25.18 -9.66
C TRP A 571 -1.64 -24.98 -8.28
N ALA A 572 -1.97 -25.82 -7.30
CA ALA A 572 -1.43 -25.75 -5.95
C ALA A 572 -0.24 -26.70 -5.73
N TYR A 573 0.24 -27.41 -6.74
CA TYR A 573 1.30 -28.42 -6.59
C TYR A 573 2.50 -27.85 -5.82
N LYS A 574 3.03 -26.71 -6.26
CA LYS A 574 4.17 -26.05 -5.60
C LYS A 574 3.87 -25.64 -4.17
N SER A 575 2.70 -25.05 -3.92
CA SER A 575 2.31 -24.63 -2.57
C SER A 575 2.05 -25.80 -1.63
N ILE A 576 1.47 -26.89 -2.12
CA ILE A 576 1.26 -28.15 -1.39
C ILE A 576 2.62 -28.75 -1.03
N GLN A 577 3.54 -28.83 -1.98
CA GLN A 577 4.91 -29.28 -1.73
C GLN A 577 5.59 -28.42 -0.66
N GLN A 578 5.54 -27.10 -0.80
CA GLN A 578 6.18 -26.18 0.13
C GLN A 578 5.57 -26.26 1.55
N ALA A 579 4.24 -26.18 1.67
CA ALA A 579 3.55 -26.28 2.95
C ALA A 579 3.75 -27.66 3.60
N ALA A 580 3.80 -28.72 2.79
CA ALA A 580 4.05 -30.06 3.31
C ALA A 580 5.49 -30.21 3.76
N GLN A 581 6.49 -29.80 2.96
CA GLN A 581 7.89 -29.83 3.35
C GLN A 581 8.15 -28.97 4.59
N GLY A 582 7.47 -27.84 4.74
CA GLY A 582 7.55 -26.97 5.91
C GLY A 582 6.84 -27.47 7.17
N GLY A 583 6.15 -28.61 7.09
CA GLY A 583 5.52 -29.26 8.23
C GLY A 583 4.16 -28.69 8.64
N PHE A 584 3.52 -27.86 7.79
CA PHE A 584 2.18 -27.35 8.06
C PHE A 584 1.11 -28.39 7.71
N VAL A 585 1.14 -28.93 6.49
CA VAL A 585 0.15 -29.92 6.03
C VAL A 585 0.80 -31.28 5.85
N ALA A 586 0.07 -32.39 5.97
CA ALA A 586 0.58 -33.74 5.67
C ALA A 586 -0.43 -34.53 4.83
N GLY A 587 0.06 -35.53 4.09
CA GLY A 587 -0.80 -36.50 3.40
C GLY A 587 -1.25 -37.63 4.31
N PHE A 588 -1.96 -38.58 3.73
CA PHE A 588 -2.51 -39.76 4.39
C PHE A 588 -1.57 -40.97 4.20
N ASN A 589 -1.82 -42.04 4.97
CA ASN A 589 -1.01 -43.26 4.93
C ASN A 589 -1.00 -43.96 3.55
N ASP A 590 -2.02 -43.70 2.73
CA ASP A 590 -2.18 -44.20 1.36
C ASP A 590 -1.40 -43.37 0.31
N ARG A 591 -0.54 -42.43 0.73
CA ARG A 591 0.23 -41.49 -0.11
C ARG A 591 -0.62 -40.47 -0.87
N THR A 592 -1.86 -40.25 -0.47
CA THR A 592 -2.70 -39.18 -1.02
C THR A 592 -2.58 -37.88 -0.20
N PHE A 593 -2.78 -36.72 -0.84
CA PHE A 593 -2.96 -35.43 -0.17
C PHE A 593 -4.42 -35.05 -0.02
N ARG A 594 -5.30 -35.49 -0.93
CA ARG A 594 -6.72 -35.17 -1.03
C ARG A 594 -6.95 -33.66 -1.20
N PRO A 595 -6.49 -33.04 -2.30
CA PRO A 595 -6.46 -31.59 -2.46
C PRO A 595 -7.85 -30.91 -2.43
N GLN A 596 -8.90 -31.65 -2.82
CA GLN A 596 -10.27 -31.15 -2.85
C GLN A 596 -11.05 -31.42 -1.55
N GLN A 597 -10.51 -32.22 -0.63
CA GLN A 597 -11.16 -32.45 0.66
C GLN A 597 -11.05 -31.18 1.51
N ASN A 598 -12.12 -30.83 2.24
CA ASN A 598 -12.12 -29.68 3.15
C ASN A 598 -11.25 -29.92 4.38
N VAL A 599 -10.61 -28.87 4.88
CA VAL A 599 -9.84 -28.93 6.14
C VAL A 599 -10.77 -28.88 7.34
N GLN A 600 -10.47 -29.66 8.37
CA GLN A 600 -11.18 -29.58 9.65
C GLN A 600 -10.57 -28.50 10.56
N ARG A 601 -11.36 -27.89 11.46
CA ARG A 601 -10.87 -26.87 12.40
C ARG A 601 -9.67 -27.34 13.22
N LEU A 602 -9.72 -28.55 13.76
CA LEU A 602 -8.62 -29.11 14.54
C LEU A 602 -7.34 -29.27 13.69
N GLN A 603 -7.48 -29.61 12.41
CA GLN A 603 -6.34 -29.75 11.49
C GLN A 603 -5.66 -28.42 11.21
N VAL A 604 -6.43 -27.32 11.09
CA VAL A 604 -5.88 -25.97 10.91
C VAL A 604 -5.06 -25.54 12.13
N ILE A 605 -5.59 -25.78 13.34
CA ILE A 605 -4.90 -25.44 14.60
C ILE A 605 -3.59 -26.22 14.72
N VAL A 606 -3.65 -27.54 14.56
CA VAL A 606 -2.47 -28.41 14.63
C VAL A 606 -1.43 -28.02 13.57
N SER A 607 -1.89 -27.74 12.33
CA SER A 607 -1.02 -27.31 11.23
C SER A 607 -0.27 -26.02 11.54
N LEU A 608 -0.96 -24.98 12.03
CA LEU A 608 -0.34 -23.70 12.35
C LEU A 608 0.68 -23.84 13.49
N VAL A 609 0.33 -24.57 14.56
CA VAL A 609 1.23 -24.78 15.70
C VAL A 609 2.48 -25.57 15.31
N ASN A 610 2.30 -26.66 14.57
CA ASN A 610 3.42 -27.52 14.15
C ASN A 610 4.29 -26.85 13.10
N GLY A 611 3.66 -26.26 12.07
CA GLY A 611 4.34 -25.56 10.99
C GLY A 611 5.19 -24.40 11.47
N LEU A 612 4.66 -23.61 12.42
CA LEU A 612 5.40 -22.52 13.07
C LEU A 612 6.33 -22.99 14.19
N SER A 613 6.23 -24.26 14.60
CA SER A 613 7.02 -24.86 15.67
C SER A 613 6.92 -24.07 16.98
N LEU A 614 5.67 -23.70 17.35
CA LEU A 614 5.38 -22.92 18.55
C LEU A 614 5.65 -23.75 19.82
N PRO A 615 6.12 -23.10 20.91
CA PRO A 615 6.44 -23.80 22.14
C PRO A 615 5.18 -24.42 22.77
N ALA A 616 5.29 -25.67 23.22
CA ALA A 616 4.19 -26.40 23.84
C ALA A 616 3.68 -25.69 25.10
N ALA A 617 2.37 -25.55 25.23
CA ALA A 617 1.72 -25.02 26.43
C ALA A 617 1.07 -26.13 27.26
N ASN A 618 0.84 -25.84 28.54
CA ASN A 618 0.12 -26.73 29.45
C ASN A 618 -1.37 -26.86 29.01
N THR A 619 -1.89 -28.08 29.01
CA THR A 619 -3.26 -28.43 28.62
C THR A 619 -4.35 -27.96 29.60
N ASP A 620 -4.01 -27.43 30.78
CA ASP A 620 -4.99 -26.92 31.75
C ASP A 620 -5.89 -25.81 31.16
N VAL A 621 -5.36 -25.02 30.22
CA VAL A 621 -6.11 -23.97 29.51
C VAL A 621 -7.29 -24.52 28.69
N LEU A 622 -7.29 -25.82 28.36
CA LEU A 622 -8.39 -26.47 27.65
C LEU A 622 -9.69 -26.50 28.48
N SER A 623 -9.61 -26.25 29.79
CA SER A 623 -10.78 -26.11 30.65
C SER A 623 -11.73 -25.00 30.22
N SER A 624 -11.24 -24.01 29.46
CA SER A 624 -11.99 -22.90 28.88
C SER A 624 -12.97 -23.31 27.77
N PHE A 625 -12.83 -24.52 27.20
CA PHE A 625 -13.69 -25.03 26.14
C PHE A 625 -14.73 -26.02 26.68
N SER A 626 -15.99 -25.86 26.26
CA SER A 626 -17.10 -26.74 26.67
C SER A 626 -17.02 -28.11 26.00
N ASP A 627 -16.46 -28.18 24.79
CA ASP A 627 -16.30 -29.39 23.99
C ASP A 627 -14.89 -29.99 24.07
N ARG A 628 -14.11 -29.65 25.10
CA ARG A 628 -12.73 -30.10 25.31
C ARG A 628 -12.52 -31.62 25.31
N ASN A 629 -13.56 -32.39 25.60
CA ASN A 629 -13.54 -33.85 25.61
C ASN A 629 -13.63 -34.44 24.19
N THR A 630 -14.00 -33.64 23.19
CA THR A 630 -14.03 -34.04 21.77
C THR A 630 -12.71 -33.78 21.04
N ILE A 631 -11.75 -33.12 21.71
CA ILE A 631 -10.41 -32.89 21.18
C ILE A 631 -9.60 -34.18 21.31
N SER A 632 -9.25 -34.77 20.17
CA SER A 632 -8.40 -35.98 20.12
C SER A 632 -7.07 -35.76 20.84
N ASP A 633 -6.59 -36.79 21.54
CA ASP A 633 -5.41 -36.72 22.41
C ASP A 633 -4.17 -36.14 21.72
N TYR A 634 -3.93 -36.54 20.46
CA TYR A 634 -2.78 -36.07 19.68
C TYR A 634 -2.75 -34.55 19.47
N ALA A 635 -3.90 -33.88 19.54
CA ALA A 635 -4.05 -32.47 19.24
C ALA A 635 -4.16 -31.59 20.49
N ARG A 636 -4.33 -32.17 21.69
CA ARG A 636 -4.59 -31.43 22.94
C ARG A 636 -3.52 -30.38 23.23
N THR A 637 -2.24 -30.75 23.12
CA THR A 637 -1.13 -29.81 23.31
C THR A 637 -1.14 -28.69 22.27
N ALA A 638 -1.43 -29.00 21.01
CA ALA A 638 -1.48 -27.98 19.96
C ALA A 638 -2.61 -26.98 20.19
N VAL A 639 -3.80 -27.47 20.59
CA VAL A 639 -4.93 -26.59 20.94
C VAL A 639 -4.58 -25.71 22.14
N ALA A 640 -3.94 -26.27 23.16
CA ALA A 640 -3.49 -25.49 24.31
C ALA A 640 -2.50 -24.40 23.92
N THR A 641 -1.50 -24.74 23.09
CA THR A 641 -0.52 -23.78 22.56
C THR A 641 -1.19 -22.68 21.76
N ALA A 642 -2.07 -23.03 20.82
CA ALA A 642 -2.79 -22.04 20.01
C ALA A 642 -3.67 -21.12 20.86
N THR A 643 -4.25 -21.64 21.95
CA THR A 643 -5.03 -20.84 22.91
C THR A 643 -4.15 -19.82 23.63
N VAL A 644 -3.00 -20.24 24.16
CA VAL A 644 -2.05 -19.34 24.85
C VAL A 644 -1.50 -18.28 23.90
N GLN A 645 -1.23 -18.66 22.66
CA GLN A 645 -0.73 -17.75 21.62
C GLN A 645 -1.84 -16.89 20.98
N LYS A 646 -3.09 -16.99 21.46
CA LYS A 646 -4.27 -16.26 20.94
C LYS A 646 -4.53 -16.49 19.45
N ILE A 647 -4.16 -17.67 18.94
CA ILE A 647 -4.36 -18.08 17.55
C ILE A 647 -5.80 -18.52 17.28
N ILE A 648 -6.45 -19.14 18.28
CA ILE A 648 -7.81 -19.66 18.12
C ILE A 648 -8.81 -18.51 18.08
N VAL A 649 -9.61 -18.49 17.02
CA VAL A 649 -10.75 -17.58 16.87
C VAL A 649 -12.02 -18.43 16.71
N ASN A 650 -12.96 -18.23 17.63
CA ASN A 650 -14.18 -19.02 17.77
C ASN A 650 -15.40 -18.11 17.63
N TYR A 651 -16.23 -18.38 16.62
CA TYR A 651 -17.48 -17.67 16.36
C TYR A 651 -18.62 -18.68 16.20
N PRO A 652 -19.82 -18.38 16.73
CA PRO A 652 -20.15 -17.23 17.59
C PRO A 652 -19.76 -17.43 19.06
N ASP A 653 -19.60 -18.68 19.51
CA ASP A 653 -19.29 -19.03 20.91
C ASP A 653 -17.79 -19.27 21.09
N THR A 654 -17.14 -18.41 21.89
CA THR A 654 -15.69 -18.52 22.15
C THR A 654 -15.28 -19.78 22.89
N LYS A 655 -16.22 -20.47 23.54
CA LYS A 655 -15.97 -21.69 24.32
C LYS A 655 -16.13 -22.98 23.51
N GLN A 656 -16.47 -22.93 22.23
CA GLN A 656 -16.65 -24.12 21.39
C GLN A 656 -15.62 -24.20 20.27
N ILE A 657 -14.84 -25.29 20.22
CA ILE A 657 -13.85 -25.51 19.16
C ILE A 657 -14.47 -26.16 17.92
N ALA A 658 -15.41 -27.09 18.11
CA ALA A 658 -15.97 -27.98 17.10
C ALA A 658 -14.87 -28.70 16.28
N PRO A 659 -14.02 -29.53 16.91
CA PRO A 659 -12.73 -29.96 16.33
C PRO A 659 -12.85 -30.73 15.01
N THR A 660 -13.89 -31.55 14.84
CA THR A 660 -14.08 -32.39 13.64
C THR A 660 -14.87 -31.69 12.53
N ARG A 661 -15.41 -30.49 12.77
CA ARG A 661 -16.15 -29.72 11.77
C ARG A 661 -15.20 -29.18 10.70
N GLU A 662 -15.67 -29.13 9.46
CA GLU A 662 -14.99 -28.44 8.37
C GLU A 662 -14.84 -26.94 8.69
N ALA A 663 -13.63 -26.41 8.50
CA ALA A 663 -13.31 -25.02 8.77
C ALA A 663 -13.74 -24.15 7.59
N THR A 664 -14.48 -23.08 7.88
CA THR A 664 -14.85 -22.09 6.86
C THR A 664 -13.66 -21.24 6.47
N ARG A 665 -13.74 -20.58 5.32
CA ARG A 665 -12.70 -19.68 4.83
C ARG A 665 -12.43 -18.53 5.79
N ALA A 666 -13.47 -18.01 6.44
CA ALA A 666 -13.36 -17.01 7.49
C ALA A 666 -12.58 -17.49 8.71
N GLU A 667 -12.84 -18.71 9.17
CA GLU A 667 -12.17 -19.30 10.32
C GLU A 667 -10.68 -19.54 10.05
N VAL A 668 -10.38 -20.06 8.87
CA VAL A 668 -8.99 -20.24 8.42
C VAL A 668 -8.28 -18.89 8.32
N ALA A 669 -8.91 -17.90 7.68
CA ALA A 669 -8.34 -16.56 7.55
C ALA A 669 -8.06 -15.91 8.91
N ALA A 670 -9.00 -15.99 9.85
CA ALA A 670 -8.84 -15.45 11.20
C ALA A 670 -7.67 -16.13 11.95
N MET A 671 -7.59 -17.46 11.91
CA MET A 671 -6.52 -18.20 12.59
C MET A 671 -5.15 -18.00 11.92
N VAL A 672 -5.07 -17.92 10.59
CA VAL A 672 -3.83 -17.61 9.86
C VAL A 672 -3.36 -16.18 10.21
N TYR A 673 -4.28 -15.22 10.26
CA TYR A 673 -3.94 -13.86 10.68
C TYR A 673 -3.43 -13.82 12.12
N GLN A 674 -4.12 -14.46 13.06
CA GLN A 674 -3.64 -14.51 14.45
C GLN A 674 -2.30 -15.25 14.57
N ALA A 675 -2.04 -16.26 13.75
CA ALA A 675 -0.74 -16.91 13.71
C ALA A 675 0.37 -15.97 13.21
N LEU A 676 0.09 -15.07 12.25
CA LEU A 676 1.02 -13.99 11.86
C LEU A 676 1.25 -12.99 13.00
N VAL A 677 0.21 -12.66 13.77
CA VAL A 677 0.32 -11.82 14.97
C VAL A 677 1.19 -12.49 16.05
N ALA A 678 0.98 -13.78 16.30
CA ALA A 678 1.71 -14.55 17.31
C ALA A 678 3.23 -14.59 17.03
N ILE A 679 3.63 -14.57 15.75
CA ILE A 679 5.05 -14.51 15.33
C ILE A 679 5.56 -13.09 15.05
N GLY A 680 4.78 -12.06 15.38
CA GLY A 680 5.18 -10.65 15.26
C GLY A 680 5.23 -10.10 13.83
N ARG A 681 4.57 -10.75 12.87
CA ARG A 681 4.54 -10.34 11.46
C ARG A 681 3.29 -9.52 11.08
N SER A 682 2.37 -9.29 12.01
CA SER A 682 1.16 -8.50 11.78
C SER A 682 0.69 -7.78 13.05
N PRO A 683 0.05 -6.60 12.92
CA PRO A 683 -0.51 -5.88 14.06
C PRO A 683 -1.70 -6.64 14.67
N LYS A 684 -2.01 -6.37 15.95
CA LYS A 684 -3.16 -6.99 16.62
C LYS A 684 -4.47 -6.42 16.07
N ILE A 685 -5.47 -7.29 15.87
CA ILE A 685 -6.86 -6.90 15.61
C ILE A 685 -7.67 -7.16 16.87
N ASN A 686 -8.48 -6.18 17.27
CA ASN A 686 -9.45 -6.36 18.36
C ASN A 686 -10.67 -7.12 17.83
N SER A 687 -10.95 -8.27 18.41
CA SER A 687 -12.14 -9.06 18.11
C SER A 687 -12.59 -9.81 19.36
N PRO A 688 -13.89 -9.80 19.69
CA PRO A 688 -14.42 -10.54 20.83
C PRO A 688 -14.33 -12.06 20.65
N TYR A 689 -14.06 -12.52 19.43
CA TYR A 689 -14.01 -13.94 19.07
C TYR A 689 -12.62 -14.56 19.24
N ILE A 690 -11.59 -13.76 19.56
CA ILE A 690 -10.24 -14.27 19.84
C ILE A 690 -10.24 -14.90 21.23
N VAL A 691 -9.94 -16.19 21.29
CA VAL A 691 -9.89 -16.93 22.55
C VAL A 691 -8.64 -16.51 23.34
N SER A 692 -8.83 -16.14 24.60
CA SER A 692 -7.75 -15.82 25.54
C SER A 692 -7.80 -16.78 26.73
N PRO A 693 -6.65 -17.20 27.28
CA PRO A 693 -6.58 -18.25 28.29
C PRO A 693 -7.17 -17.88 29.67
N PHE A 694 -7.55 -16.62 29.93
CA PHE A 694 -8.13 -16.18 31.21
C PHE A 694 -9.14 -15.04 31.02
N ALA A 695 -10.40 -15.31 31.31
CA ALA A 695 -11.34 -14.30 31.79
C ALA A 695 -11.63 -14.67 33.25
N VAL A 696 -10.90 -14.07 34.19
CA VAL A 696 -11.30 -14.11 35.60
C VAL A 696 -12.18 -12.89 35.82
N GLY A 697 -13.42 -13.15 36.22
CA GLY A 697 -14.35 -12.12 36.67
C GLY A 697 -13.79 -11.42 37.89
N ASN A 698 -14.02 -10.11 37.95
CA ASN A 698 -14.13 -9.43 39.23
C ASN A 698 -15.48 -9.85 39.83
N GLU A 699 -15.45 -10.73 40.82
CA GLU A 699 -16.40 -10.72 41.95
C GLU A 699 -15.61 -10.41 43.22
#